data_AF-A0A8B8K455-F1
#
_entry.id   AF-A0A8B8K455-F1
#
_cell.length_a   1.000
_cell.length_b   1.000
_cell.length_c   1.000
_cell.angle_alpha   90.00
_cell.angle_beta   90.00
_cell.angle_gamma   90.00
#
_symmetry.space_group_name_H-M   'P 1'
#
loop_
_entity.id
_entity.type
_entity.pdbx_description
1 polymer ?
#
loop_
_entity_poly.entity_id
_entity_poly.type
_entity_poly.pdbx_seq_one_letter_code
_entity_poly.pdbx_strand_id
1 'polypeptide(L)'
;MIMSYIKTPTCLILAVTPANSDLANSDALQMAGIADPDGNRTIGVITKLDIMDRGTDARNLLLGKVIPLRLGYVGVVNRSQEDILMNRSIKDALVAEEKFFRSRPVYSGLADSCGVPQLAKKLNQILAQHIKAVLPGLRARISTSLVAVAKEHASYGEITESKAGQGALLLNILSKYCEAFSSMVEGKNEEMSTSELSGGARIHYIFQSIFVRSLEEVDPCEDLTDDDIRTAIQNATGPKSALFVPEVPFEVLVRRQISRLLDPSLQCARFIYDELIKISHRCMVTELQRFPFLRKRMDEVIGNFLREGLEPSENMIAHIIEMEMDYINTSHPNFIGGSKALEAAVQQTKSSRVVIPVSRQKDALESDKGSASERSVKPWGILGRQANGAVTDPGVRAASDVEKILPSGNTGGSSWGISSIFGGGDSRISVKENIASKPHPEPVHSMEQSFSMIHLREPPPILRPSESNSETEAIAITVTNLLLRSYYDIVRKNVEDLVPKAIMHFLVNNTKRELHNVFIKKLYRDNLFEEMLQEPDEVAMKRKRCRELLRAYQQAFKDLEELPLEAETVERGYSLPETTGLPKIHGLPTSSMYSTGSSGDYYAASPKYSKSKRSSHSGELQSPLHVNADSNGSGRPFMSGFYPTIDA
;
A
#
# COMPACT_ATOMS: atom_id res chain seq x y z
N MET A 1 -43.79 -22.36 -21.78
CA MET A 1 -44.20 -22.17 -20.37
C MET A 1 -44.06 -23.46 -19.58
N ILE A 2 -44.94 -24.46 -19.72
CA ILE A 2 -44.99 -25.68 -18.86
C ILE A 2 -43.61 -26.31 -18.58
N MET A 3 -42.79 -26.50 -19.61
CA MET A 3 -41.45 -27.12 -19.49
C MET A 3 -40.49 -26.44 -18.50
N SER A 4 -40.62 -25.15 -18.18
CA SER A 4 -39.73 -24.51 -17.19
C SER A 4 -40.02 -24.96 -15.75
N TYR A 5 -41.25 -25.40 -15.47
CA TYR A 5 -41.64 -25.95 -14.18
C TYR A 5 -41.30 -27.44 -14.11
N ILE A 6 -41.83 -28.23 -15.05
CA ILE A 6 -41.74 -29.70 -14.97
C ILE A 6 -40.34 -30.26 -15.20
N LYS A 7 -39.39 -29.50 -15.79
CA LYS A 7 -37.97 -29.86 -15.83
C LYS A 7 -37.30 -29.89 -14.44
N THR A 8 -37.89 -29.26 -13.43
CA THR A 8 -37.34 -29.28 -12.05
C THR A 8 -37.57 -30.67 -11.46
N PRO A 9 -36.53 -31.41 -11.01
CA PRO A 9 -36.68 -32.81 -10.58
C PRO A 9 -37.53 -32.95 -9.30
N THR A 10 -37.65 -31.89 -8.51
CA THR A 10 -38.52 -31.84 -7.32
C THR A 10 -39.98 -31.52 -7.63
N CYS A 11 -40.37 -31.33 -8.90
CA CYS A 11 -41.75 -31.09 -9.32
C CYS A 11 -42.48 -32.42 -9.56
N LEU A 12 -43.61 -32.64 -8.88
CA LEU A 12 -44.56 -33.71 -9.21
C LEU A 12 -45.41 -33.28 -10.41
N ILE A 13 -45.62 -34.17 -11.37
CA ILE A 13 -46.36 -33.89 -12.61
C ILE A 13 -47.75 -34.56 -12.52
N LEU A 14 -48.82 -33.78 -12.66
CA LEU A 14 -50.19 -34.29 -12.73
C LEU A 14 -50.66 -34.29 -14.19
N ALA A 15 -50.54 -35.44 -14.86
CA ALA A 15 -50.86 -35.60 -16.27
C ALA A 15 -52.36 -35.89 -16.47
N VAL A 16 -53.16 -34.83 -16.60
CA VAL A 16 -54.61 -34.91 -16.80
C VAL A 16 -54.93 -35.15 -18.28
N THR A 17 -55.62 -36.24 -18.60
CA THR A 17 -56.10 -36.59 -19.95
C THR A 17 -57.60 -36.94 -19.91
N PRO A 18 -58.41 -36.63 -20.93
CA PRO A 18 -59.78 -37.15 -21.03
C PRO A 18 -59.84 -38.54 -21.65
N ALA A 19 -60.75 -39.38 -21.17
CA ALA A 19 -60.90 -40.78 -21.59
C ALA A 19 -61.46 -40.97 -23.01
N ASN A 20 -62.03 -39.92 -23.60
CA ASN A 20 -62.56 -39.92 -24.96
C ASN A 20 -61.53 -39.48 -26.03
N SER A 21 -60.25 -39.38 -25.67
CA SER A 21 -59.13 -39.19 -26.59
C SER A 21 -58.11 -40.33 -26.43
N ASP A 22 -57.47 -40.73 -27.52
CA ASP A 22 -56.39 -41.71 -27.49
C ASP A 22 -55.20 -41.21 -26.63
N LEU A 23 -54.77 -42.04 -25.67
CA LEU A 23 -53.73 -41.71 -24.71
C LEU A 23 -52.35 -41.56 -25.36
N ALA A 24 -52.07 -42.28 -26.45
CA ALA A 24 -50.79 -42.15 -27.15
C ALA A 24 -50.58 -40.73 -27.72
N ASN A 25 -51.69 -40.04 -28.02
CA ASN A 25 -51.75 -38.68 -28.53
C ASN A 25 -52.03 -37.62 -27.44
N SER A 26 -51.85 -37.96 -26.15
CA SER A 26 -52.02 -37.02 -25.04
C SER A 26 -50.82 -36.07 -24.87
N ASP A 27 -50.98 -34.80 -25.22
CA ASP A 27 -50.01 -33.72 -24.97
C ASP A 27 -49.47 -33.72 -23.53
N ALA A 28 -50.36 -33.99 -22.55
CA ALA A 28 -50.01 -33.98 -21.13
C ALA A 28 -49.02 -35.10 -20.78
N LEU A 29 -49.18 -36.29 -21.37
CA LEU A 29 -48.27 -37.42 -21.15
C LEU A 29 -47.03 -37.35 -22.04
N GLN A 30 -47.12 -36.78 -23.25
CA GLN A 30 -45.94 -36.52 -24.08
C GLN A 30 -45.02 -35.48 -23.41
N MET A 31 -45.56 -34.36 -22.91
CA MET A 31 -44.78 -33.39 -22.13
C MET A 31 -44.23 -33.99 -20.83
N ALA A 32 -45.00 -34.85 -20.14
CA ALA A 32 -44.51 -35.55 -18.95
C ALA A 32 -43.35 -36.49 -19.29
N GLY A 33 -43.48 -37.33 -20.33
CA GLY A 33 -42.42 -38.27 -20.76
C GLY A 33 -41.14 -37.58 -21.23
N ILE A 34 -41.21 -36.37 -21.79
CA ILE A 34 -40.02 -35.55 -22.12
C ILE A 34 -39.30 -35.04 -20.85
N ALA A 35 -40.01 -34.91 -19.72
CA ALA A 35 -39.46 -34.41 -18.44
C ALA A 35 -39.16 -35.52 -17.41
N ASP A 36 -39.85 -36.65 -17.50
CA ASP A 36 -39.82 -37.80 -16.59
C ASP A 36 -40.01 -39.11 -17.39
N PRO A 37 -39.01 -39.56 -18.19
CA PRO A 37 -39.16 -40.70 -19.09
C PRO A 37 -39.49 -42.02 -18.39
N ASP A 38 -39.09 -42.15 -17.12
CA ASP A 38 -39.34 -43.31 -16.25
C ASP A 38 -40.75 -43.33 -15.61
N GLY A 39 -41.50 -42.22 -15.70
CA GLY A 39 -42.75 -42.03 -14.96
C GLY A 39 -42.58 -42.07 -13.43
N ASN A 40 -41.43 -41.63 -12.90
CA ASN A 40 -41.08 -41.68 -11.47
C ASN A 40 -41.93 -40.73 -10.61
N ARG A 41 -42.25 -39.56 -11.15
CA ARG A 41 -42.87 -38.41 -10.47
C ARG A 41 -44.12 -37.91 -11.19
N THR A 42 -44.60 -38.69 -12.15
CA THR A 42 -45.79 -38.41 -12.97
C THR A 42 -46.98 -39.25 -12.52
N ILE A 43 -48.10 -38.58 -12.28
CA ILE A 43 -49.37 -39.16 -11.81
C ILE A 43 -50.39 -38.97 -12.93
N GLY A 44 -50.93 -40.06 -13.47
CA GLY A 44 -51.95 -39.99 -14.51
C GLY A 44 -53.35 -39.74 -13.94
N VAL A 45 -54.10 -38.80 -14.49
CA VAL A 45 -55.51 -38.57 -14.13
C VAL A 45 -56.37 -38.68 -15.37
N ILE A 46 -57.28 -39.67 -15.38
CA ILE A 46 -58.18 -39.93 -16.50
C ILE A 46 -59.56 -39.36 -16.17
N THR A 47 -59.93 -38.30 -16.88
CA THR A 47 -61.22 -37.59 -16.72
C THR A 47 -62.25 -38.07 -17.75
N LYS A 48 -63.53 -37.68 -17.62
CA LYS A 48 -64.57 -37.91 -18.64
C LYS A 48 -64.85 -39.38 -19.00
N LEU A 49 -64.69 -40.29 -18.03
CA LEU A 49 -64.94 -41.74 -18.19
C LEU A 49 -66.42 -42.09 -18.46
N ASP A 50 -67.31 -41.15 -18.18
CA ASP A 50 -68.75 -41.21 -18.35
C ASP A 50 -69.18 -41.12 -19.83
N ILE A 51 -68.54 -40.23 -20.60
CA ILE A 51 -68.82 -39.97 -22.03
C ILE A 51 -67.89 -40.73 -23.00
N MET A 52 -67.39 -41.91 -22.60
CA MET A 52 -66.69 -42.81 -23.51
C MET A 52 -67.65 -43.49 -24.50
N ASP A 53 -67.16 -43.80 -25.70
CA ASP A 53 -67.93 -44.47 -26.75
C ASP A 53 -68.42 -45.86 -26.33
N ARG A 54 -69.65 -46.20 -26.74
CA ARG A 54 -70.30 -47.46 -26.34
C ARG A 54 -69.52 -48.66 -26.87
N GLY A 55 -69.07 -49.52 -25.95
CA GLY A 55 -68.22 -50.67 -26.26
C GLY A 55 -66.73 -50.45 -25.99
N THR A 56 -66.32 -49.23 -25.63
CA THR A 56 -64.94 -48.92 -25.18
C THR A 56 -64.86 -48.80 -23.66
N ASP A 57 -63.67 -49.05 -23.10
CA ASP A 57 -63.37 -48.83 -21.69
C ASP A 57 -61.91 -48.43 -21.46
N ALA A 58 -61.66 -47.76 -20.33
CA ALA A 58 -60.34 -47.32 -19.91
C ALA A 58 -59.72 -48.23 -18.82
N ARG A 59 -60.20 -49.46 -18.62
CA ARG A 59 -59.74 -50.34 -17.53
C ARG A 59 -58.27 -50.71 -17.69
N ASN A 60 -57.85 -51.04 -18.91
CA ASN A 60 -56.42 -51.30 -19.20
C ASN A 60 -55.55 -50.03 -19.08
N LEU A 61 -56.16 -48.85 -19.24
CA LEU A 61 -55.54 -47.53 -19.02
C LEU A 61 -55.28 -47.29 -17.53
N LEU A 62 -56.32 -47.46 -16.71
CA LEU A 62 -56.28 -47.28 -15.25
C LEU A 62 -55.35 -48.30 -14.56
N LEU A 63 -55.26 -49.51 -15.11
CA LEU A 63 -54.29 -50.54 -14.73
C LEU A 63 -52.86 -50.28 -15.24
N GLY A 64 -52.60 -49.16 -15.94
CA GLY A 64 -51.26 -48.77 -16.40
C GLY A 64 -50.65 -49.64 -17.51
N LYS A 65 -51.46 -50.47 -18.20
CA LYS A 65 -50.96 -51.44 -19.20
C LYS A 65 -50.60 -50.81 -20.56
N VAL A 66 -51.06 -49.59 -20.83
CA VAL A 66 -50.86 -48.92 -22.13
C VAL A 66 -49.61 -48.02 -22.09
N ILE A 67 -49.56 -47.10 -21.12
CA ILE A 67 -48.38 -46.28 -20.81
C ILE A 67 -48.13 -46.43 -19.30
N PRO A 68 -47.11 -47.17 -18.85
CA PRO A 68 -46.86 -47.39 -17.43
C PRO A 68 -46.33 -46.13 -16.75
N LEU A 69 -46.85 -45.82 -15.56
CA LEU A 69 -46.38 -44.75 -14.67
C LEU A 69 -46.16 -45.36 -13.28
N ARG A 70 -45.07 -45.02 -12.58
CA ARG A 70 -44.75 -45.63 -11.27
C ARG A 70 -45.71 -45.21 -10.16
N LEU A 71 -46.29 -44.01 -10.27
CA LEU A 71 -47.36 -43.52 -9.39
C LEU A 71 -48.77 -43.94 -9.90
N GLY A 72 -48.84 -44.60 -11.05
CA GLY A 72 -50.05 -45.12 -11.67
C GLY A 72 -51.05 -44.03 -12.10
N TYR A 73 -52.28 -44.48 -12.37
CA TYR A 73 -53.40 -43.64 -12.78
C TYR A 73 -54.44 -43.51 -11.66
N VAL A 74 -55.36 -42.56 -11.82
CA VAL A 74 -56.64 -42.47 -11.10
C VAL A 74 -57.72 -42.02 -12.09
N GLY A 75 -58.86 -42.71 -12.12
CA GLY A 75 -60.02 -42.30 -12.90
C GLY A 75 -60.91 -41.35 -12.10
N VAL A 76 -61.44 -40.30 -12.73
CA VAL A 76 -62.40 -39.36 -12.11
C VAL A 76 -63.54 -38.98 -13.06
N VAL A 77 -64.73 -38.75 -12.50
CA VAL A 77 -65.92 -38.26 -13.20
C VAL A 77 -66.35 -36.95 -12.56
N ASN A 78 -66.17 -35.86 -13.31
CA ASN A 78 -66.53 -34.51 -12.90
C ASN A 78 -67.94 -34.15 -13.35
N ARG A 79 -68.48 -33.03 -12.82
CA ARG A 79 -69.71 -32.41 -13.32
C ARG A 79 -69.60 -32.12 -14.83
N SER A 80 -70.60 -32.52 -15.59
CA SER A 80 -70.77 -32.16 -17.00
C SER A 80 -71.12 -30.66 -17.17
N GLN A 81 -71.17 -30.19 -18.42
CA GLN A 81 -71.61 -28.81 -18.70
C GLN A 81 -73.06 -28.56 -18.25
N GLU A 82 -73.93 -29.56 -18.34
CA GLU A 82 -75.32 -29.50 -17.87
C GLU A 82 -75.38 -29.47 -16.34
N ASP A 83 -74.61 -30.31 -15.64
CA ASP A 83 -74.49 -30.28 -14.17
C ASP A 83 -74.02 -28.91 -13.64
N ILE A 84 -73.14 -28.23 -14.38
CA ILE A 84 -72.65 -26.89 -14.06
C ILE A 84 -73.77 -25.85 -14.24
N LEU A 85 -74.50 -25.88 -15.36
CA LEU A 85 -75.63 -24.99 -15.61
C LEU A 85 -76.78 -25.18 -14.60
N MET A 86 -77.04 -26.42 -14.21
CA MET A 86 -78.01 -26.79 -13.17
C MET A 86 -77.48 -26.54 -11.73
N ASN A 87 -76.30 -25.94 -11.56
CA ASN A 87 -75.67 -25.62 -10.28
C ASN A 87 -75.55 -26.81 -9.31
N ARG A 88 -75.37 -28.02 -9.85
CA ARG A 88 -75.30 -29.27 -9.06
C ARG A 88 -74.21 -29.20 -8.00
N SER A 89 -74.53 -29.59 -6.76
CA SER A 89 -73.59 -29.50 -5.65
C SER A 89 -72.42 -30.48 -5.79
N ILE A 90 -71.32 -30.18 -5.11
CA ILE A 90 -70.14 -31.07 -5.08
C ILE A 90 -70.47 -32.37 -4.33
N LYS A 91 -71.31 -32.33 -3.28
CA LYS A 91 -71.77 -33.53 -2.55
C LYS A 91 -72.51 -34.47 -3.51
N ASP A 92 -73.44 -33.95 -4.32
CA ASP A 92 -74.22 -34.75 -5.28
C ASP A 92 -73.41 -35.26 -6.46
N ALA A 93 -72.33 -34.56 -6.83
CA ALA A 93 -71.39 -35.01 -7.86
C ALA A 93 -70.57 -36.20 -7.37
N LEU A 94 -69.99 -36.11 -6.16
CA LEU A 94 -69.19 -37.20 -5.55
C LEU A 94 -70.01 -38.48 -5.34
N VAL A 95 -71.25 -38.37 -4.87
CA VAL A 95 -72.16 -39.53 -4.70
C VAL A 95 -72.46 -40.22 -6.05
N ALA A 96 -72.55 -39.46 -7.15
CA ALA A 96 -72.75 -40.04 -8.47
C ALA A 96 -71.48 -40.57 -9.12
N GLU A 97 -70.31 -40.01 -8.81
CA GLU A 97 -69.01 -40.57 -9.18
C GLU A 97 -68.82 -41.95 -8.51
N GLU A 98 -69.09 -42.05 -7.21
CA GLU A 98 -69.05 -43.31 -6.45
C GLU A 98 -70.06 -44.32 -7.02
N LYS A 99 -71.30 -43.88 -7.32
CA LYS A 99 -72.32 -44.69 -8.00
C LYS A 99 -71.88 -45.13 -9.39
N PHE A 100 -71.21 -44.28 -10.17
CA PHE A 100 -70.69 -44.60 -11.51
C PHE A 100 -69.67 -45.73 -11.45
N PHE A 101 -68.67 -45.60 -10.58
CA PHE A 101 -67.61 -46.60 -10.44
C PHE A 101 -68.13 -47.94 -9.90
N ARG A 102 -69.07 -47.94 -8.94
CA ARG A 102 -69.68 -49.19 -8.43
C ARG A 102 -70.66 -49.84 -9.40
N SER A 103 -71.44 -49.07 -10.18
CA SER A 103 -72.50 -49.62 -11.05
C SER A 103 -72.02 -50.15 -12.40
N ARG A 104 -70.90 -49.65 -12.96
CA ARG A 104 -70.32 -50.22 -14.18
C ARG A 104 -69.46 -51.45 -13.84
N PRO A 105 -69.81 -52.68 -14.31
CA PRO A 105 -69.09 -53.90 -13.92
C PRO A 105 -67.61 -53.91 -14.36
N VAL A 106 -67.28 -53.16 -15.41
CA VAL A 106 -65.90 -52.99 -15.91
C VAL A 106 -65.01 -52.22 -14.92
N TYR A 107 -65.57 -51.29 -14.16
CA TYR A 107 -64.85 -50.44 -13.19
C TYR A 107 -65.13 -50.78 -11.73
N SER A 108 -66.12 -51.64 -11.44
CA SER A 108 -66.48 -52.07 -10.08
C SER A 108 -65.27 -52.56 -9.26
N GLY A 109 -64.45 -53.44 -9.84
CA GLY A 109 -63.19 -53.92 -9.24
C GLY A 109 -62.02 -52.91 -9.22
N LEU A 110 -62.27 -51.64 -9.55
CA LEU A 110 -61.34 -50.51 -9.42
C LEU A 110 -61.93 -49.37 -8.58
N ALA A 111 -63.19 -49.48 -8.12
CA ALA A 111 -63.92 -48.37 -7.49
C ALA A 111 -63.20 -47.79 -6.26
N ASP A 112 -62.58 -48.62 -5.44
CA ASP A 112 -61.84 -48.19 -4.24
C ASP A 112 -60.50 -47.49 -4.55
N SER A 113 -60.06 -47.52 -5.82
CA SER A 113 -58.84 -46.85 -6.32
C SER A 113 -59.12 -45.62 -7.19
N CYS A 114 -60.40 -45.35 -7.48
CA CYS A 114 -60.86 -44.30 -8.38
C CYS A 114 -61.77 -43.28 -7.67
N GLY A 115 -62.05 -42.18 -8.35
CA GLY A 115 -62.81 -41.05 -7.85
C GLY A 115 -61.96 -39.96 -7.20
N VAL A 116 -62.51 -38.75 -7.17
CA VAL A 116 -61.88 -37.55 -6.57
C VAL A 116 -61.46 -37.75 -5.11
N PRO A 117 -62.20 -38.46 -4.23
CA PRO A 117 -61.76 -38.70 -2.86
C PRO A 117 -60.48 -39.55 -2.78
N GLN A 118 -60.37 -40.58 -3.62
CA GLN A 118 -59.17 -41.43 -3.66
C GLN A 118 -58.00 -40.72 -4.34
N LEU A 119 -58.26 -39.90 -5.36
CA LEU A 119 -57.25 -38.99 -5.93
C LEU A 119 -56.70 -38.06 -4.85
N ALA A 120 -57.55 -37.38 -4.08
CA ALA A 120 -57.13 -36.47 -3.02
C ALA A 120 -56.29 -37.18 -1.94
N LYS A 121 -56.73 -38.36 -1.46
CA LYS A 121 -55.97 -39.18 -0.50
C LYS A 121 -54.59 -39.56 -1.05
N LYS A 122 -54.54 -40.05 -2.29
CA LYS A 122 -53.30 -40.48 -2.97
C LYS A 122 -52.35 -39.31 -3.24
N LEU A 123 -52.86 -38.14 -3.65
CA LEU A 123 -52.06 -36.93 -3.83
C LEU A 123 -51.44 -36.46 -2.51
N ASN A 124 -52.21 -36.44 -1.41
CA ASN A 124 -51.69 -36.05 -0.10
C ASN A 124 -50.59 -37.00 0.38
N GLN A 125 -50.77 -38.32 0.20
CA GLN A 125 -49.75 -39.32 0.54
C GLN A 125 -48.46 -39.16 -0.28
N ILE A 126 -48.57 -39.05 -1.60
CA ILE A 126 -47.41 -38.86 -2.49
C ILE A 126 -46.69 -37.53 -2.17
N LEU A 127 -47.43 -36.44 -1.96
CA LEU A 127 -46.86 -35.13 -1.64
C LEU A 127 -46.10 -35.16 -0.31
N ALA A 128 -46.66 -35.76 0.74
CA ALA A 128 -45.99 -35.88 2.04
C ALA A 128 -44.72 -36.75 1.96
N GLN A 129 -44.76 -37.89 1.25
CA GLN A 129 -43.60 -38.74 1.03
C GLN A 129 -42.50 -38.03 0.21
N HIS A 130 -42.88 -37.33 -0.85
CA HIS A 130 -41.96 -36.58 -1.72
C HIS A 130 -41.30 -35.42 -0.98
N ILE A 131 -42.07 -34.66 -0.18
CA ILE A 131 -41.53 -33.62 0.71
C ILE A 131 -40.51 -34.24 1.68
N LYS A 132 -40.86 -35.33 2.37
CA LYS A 132 -39.97 -36.03 3.32
C LYS A 132 -38.68 -36.54 2.66
N ALA A 133 -38.73 -36.96 1.40
CA ALA A 133 -37.56 -37.40 0.64
C ALA A 133 -36.67 -36.24 0.16
N VAL A 134 -37.26 -35.09 -0.22
CA VAL A 134 -36.52 -33.93 -0.75
C VAL A 134 -35.95 -33.03 0.37
N LEU A 135 -36.61 -32.96 1.53
CA LEU A 135 -36.24 -32.07 2.65
C LEU A 135 -34.76 -32.18 3.10
N PRO A 136 -34.16 -33.38 3.29
CA PRO A 136 -32.76 -33.49 3.70
C PRO A 136 -31.79 -32.85 2.71
N GLY A 137 -32.02 -33.06 1.41
CA GLY A 137 -31.21 -32.45 0.33
C GLY A 137 -31.40 -30.94 0.23
N LEU A 138 -32.61 -30.43 0.54
CA LEU A 138 -32.88 -28.99 0.60
C LEU A 138 -32.18 -28.34 1.80
N ARG A 139 -32.26 -28.93 3.01
CA ARG A 139 -31.57 -28.45 4.22
C ARG A 139 -30.05 -28.43 4.03
N ALA A 140 -29.48 -29.48 3.42
CA ALA A 140 -28.05 -29.52 3.08
C ALA A 140 -27.65 -28.37 2.14
N ARG A 141 -28.39 -28.16 1.03
CA ARG A 141 -28.13 -27.07 0.08
C ARG A 141 -28.25 -25.68 0.70
N ILE A 142 -29.25 -25.45 1.56
CA ILE A 142 -29.40 -24.18 2.28
C ILE A 142 -28.27 -23.97 3.28
N SER A 143 -27.86 -25.01 4.03
CA SER A 143 -26.71 -24.93 4.94
C SER A 143 -25.41 -24.57 4.20
N THR A 144 -25.09 -25.22 3.08
CA THR A 144 -23.92 -24.87 2.25
C THR A 144 -24.00 -23.44 1.71
N SER A 145 -25.18 -23.00 1.28
CA SER A 145 -25.40 -21.63 0.77
C SER A 145 -25.26 -20.58 1.87
N LEU A 146 -25.78 -20.88 3.07
CA LEU A 146 -25.69 -20.05 4.26
C LEU A 146 -24.22 -19.83 4.67
N VAL A 147 -23.42 -20.90 4.74
CA VAL A 147 -21.98 -20.83 5.05
C VAL A 147 -21.21 -20.03 4.00
N ALA A 148 -21.52 -20.21 2.70
CA ALA A 148 -20.89 -19.46 1.63
C ALA A 148 -21.18 -17.94 1.72
N VAL A 149 -22.45 -17.56 1.89
CA VAL A 149 -22.86 -16.16 2.01
C VAL A 149 -22.39 -15.53 3.33
N ALA A 150 -22.32 -16.29 4.42
CA ALA A 150 -21.73 -15.83 5.67
C ALA A 150 -20.23 -15.51 5.52
N LYS A 151 -19.47 -16.38 4.84
CA LYS A 151 -18.05 -16.15 4.53
C LYS A 151 -17.86 -14.92 3.62
N GLU A 152 -18.72 -14.74 2.62
CA GLU A 152 -18.68 -13.57 1.74
C GLU A 152 -19.01 -12.28 2.50
N HIS A 153 -20.08 -12.25 3.30
CA HIS A 153 -20.43 -11.09 4.13
C HIS A 153 -19.32 -10.73 5.12
N ALA A 154 -18.66 -11.73 5.73
CA ALA A 154 -17.51 -11.53 6.60
C ALA A 154 -16.30 -10.90 5.85
N SER A 155 -16.06 -11.27 4.59
CA SER A 155 -14.95 -10.69 3.80
C SER A 155 -15.14 -9.21 3.44
N TYR A 156 -16.38 -8.71 3.41
CA TYR A 156 -16.65 -7.26 3.31
C TYR A 156 -16.55 -6.53 4.65
N GLY A 157 -16.43 -7.25 5.78
CA GLY A 157 -16.43 -6.71 7.15
C GLY A 157 -17.76 -6.10 7.58
N GLU A 158 -17.92 -5.80 8.87
CA GLU A 158 -19.10 -5.08 9.37
C GLU A 158 -18.96 -3.55 9.23
N ILE A 159 -20.08 -2.87 9.00
CA ILE A 159 -20.21 -1.43 9.22
C ILE A 159 -20.82 -1.26 10.61
N THR A 160 -20.16 -0.51 11.49
CA THR A 160 -20.78 -0.10 12.75
C THR A 160 -21.48 1.24 12.56
N GLU A 161 -22.79 1.28 12.83
CA GLU A 161 -23.63 2.47 12.67
C GLU A 161 -23.54 3.44 13.87
N SER A 162 -22.86 3.05 14.96
CA SER A 162 -22.60 3.90 16.12
C SER A 162 -21.24 4.59 16.05
N LYS A 163 -21.17 5.88 16.41
CA LYS A 163 -19.92 6.67 16.39
C LYS A 163 -18.82 6.07 17.29
N ALA A 164 -19.19 5.45 18.41
CA ALA A 164 -18.25 4.74 19.27
C ALA A 164 -17.58 3.54 18.57
N GLY A 165 -18.34 2.78 17.77
CA GLY A 165 -17.80 1.66 16.98
C GLY A 165 -17.04 2.10 15.73
N GLN A 166 -17.42 3.22 15.11
CA GLN A 166 -16.62 3.88 14.07
C GLN A 166 -15.25 4.32 14.62
N GLY A 167 -15.23 4.93 15.82
CA GLY A 167 -14.00 5.26 16.52
C GLY A 167 -13.15 4.02 16.82
N ALA A 168 -13.74 2.96 17.39
CA ALA A 168 -13.04 1.70 17.65
C ALA A 168 -12.47 1.04 16.38
N LEU A 169 -13.20 1.06 15.26
CA LEU A 169 -12.73 0.57 13.97
C LEU A 169 -11.55 1.39 13.44
N LEU A 170 -11.64 2.73 13.51
CA LEU A 170 -10.55 3.62 13.11
C LEU A 170 -9.30 3.39 13.96
N LEU A 171 -9.43 3.30 15.29
CA LEU A 171 -8.32 3.00 16.20
C LEU A 171 -7.63 1.67 15.85
N ASN A 172 -8.40 0.63 15.56
CA ASN A 172 -7.89 -0.68 15.15
C ASN A 172 -7.06 -0.59 13.85
N ILE A 173 -7.58 0.11 12.83
CA ILE A 173 -6.87 0.32 11.55
C ILE A 173 -5.57 1.12 11.76
N LEU A 174 -5.61 2.19 12.58
CA LEU A 174 -4.44 3.02 12.86
C LEU A 174 -3.36 2.27 13.65
N SER A 175 -3.73 1.48 14.67
CA SER A 175 -2.79 0.65 15.43
C SER A 175 -2.13 -0.41 14.54
N LYS A 176 -2.92 -1.20 13.79
CA LYS A 176 -2.40 -2.20 12.84
C LYS A 176 -1.44 -1.62 11.82
N TYR A 177 -1.74 -0.42 11.28
CA TYR A 177 -0.86 0.26 10.34
C TYR A 177 0.47 0.66 11.00
N CYS A 178 0.45 1.21 12.22
CA CYS A 178 1.66 1.55 12.97
C CYS A 178 2.50 0.32 13.35
N GLU A 179 1.85 -0.79 13.69
CA GLU A 179 2.50 -2.08 13.96
C GLU A 179 3.15 -2.64 12.69
N ALA A 180 2.45 -2.63 11.55
CA ALA A 180 3.00 -3.04 10.26
C ALA A 180 4.19 -2.16 9.83
N PHE A 181 4.07 -0.84 9.93
CA PHE A 181 5.15 0.11 9.63
C PHE A 181 6.38 -0.14 10.50
N SER A 182 6.19 -0.29 11.81
CA SER A 182 7.27 -0.62 12.75
C SER A 182 7.94 -1.96 12.40
N SER A 183 7.14 -2.97 12.03
CA SER A 183 7.63 -4.32 11.69
C SER A 183 8.40 -4.33 10.37
N MET A 184 8.02 -3.53 9.38
CA MET A 184 8.77 -3.34 8.14
C MET A 184 10.09 -2.59 8.35
N VAL A 185 10.11 -1.57 9.22
CA VAL A 185 11.35 -0.86 9.62
C VAL A 185 12.29 -1.77 10.41
N GLU A 186 11.76 -2.66 11.27
CA GLU A 186 12.55 -3.60 12.06
C GLU A 186 12.91 -4.92 11.32
N GLY A 187 12.41 -5.14 10.11
CA GLY A 187 12.65 -6.38 9.35
C GLY A 187 11.91 -7.62 9.88
N LYS A 188 10.82 -7.42 10.63
CA LYS A 188 10.00 -8.46 11.27
C LYS A 188 8.68 -8.75 10.53
N ASN A 189 8.56 -8.36 9.26
CA ASN A 189 7.31 -8.51 8.51
C ASN A 189 7.04 -10.00 8.19
N GLU A 190 5.81 -10.46 8.40
CA GLU A 190 5.39 -11.83 8.08
C GLU A 190 5.40 -12.08 6.56
N GLU A 191 4.99 -11.08 5.76
CA GLU A 191 5.07 -11.10 4.30
C GLU A 191 6.45 -10.61 3.81
N MET A 192 7.48 -11.43 4.05
CA MET A 192 8.85 -11.17 3.59
C MET A 192 8.98 -11.45 2.07
N SER A 193 9.07 -10.39 1.26
CA SER A 193 9.42 -10.51 -0.16
C SER A 193 10.83 -11.05 -0.34
N THR A 194 10.99 -12.11 -1.13
CA THR A 194 12.29 -12.71 -1.48
C THR A 194 12.94 -12.07 -2.72
N SER A 195 12.27 -11.13 -3.38
CA SER A 195 12.71 -10.58 -4.67
C SER A 195 13.57 -9.32 -4.59
N GLU A 196 13.52 -8.56 -3.48
CA GLU A 196 14.26 -7.30 -3.33
C GLU A 196 14.46 -6.93 -1.85
N LEU A 197 15.59 -6.28 -1.54
CA LEU A 197 15.78 -5.65 -0.24
C LEU A 197 14.84 -4.45 -0.11
N SER A 198 14.14 -4.38 1.01
CA SER A 198 13.25 -3.27 1.39
C SER A 198 13.21 -3.12 2.91
N GLY A 199 12.67 -2.01 3.42
CA GLY A 199 12.52 -1.82 4.86
C GLY A 199 13.87 -1.66 5.58
N GLY A 200 13.97 -2.19 6.80
CA GLY A 200 15.19 -2.11 7.63
C GLY A 200 16.47 -2.63 6.93
N ALA A 201 16.35 -3.68 6.12
CA ALA A 201 17.48 -4.23 5.36
C ALA A 201 18.00 -3.25 4.29
N ARG A 202 17.10 -2.47 3.68
CA ARG A 202 17.45 -1.46 2.67
C ARG A 202 17.98 -0.17 3.30
N ILE A 203 17.45 0.22 4.47
CA ILE A 203 18.02 1.28 5.32
C ILE A 203 19.49 0.95 5.67
N HIS A 204 19.77 -0.29 6.11
CA HIS A 204 21.13 -0.73 6.41
C HIS A 204 22.05 -0.72 5.16
N TYR A 205 21.55 -1.18 4.01
CA TYR A 205 22.30 -1.13 2.74
C TYR A 205 22.64 0.32 2.32
N ILE A 206 21.72 1.28 2.51
CA ILE A 206 21.97 2.70 2.22
C ILE A 206 23.09 3.24 3.12
N PHE A 207 23.08 2.94 4.42
CA PHE A 207 24.17 3.39 5.31
C PHE A 207 25.52 2.77 4.96
N GLN A 208 25.60 1.45 4.79
CA GLN A 208 26.88 0.76 4.63
C GLN A 208 27.38 0.74 3.17
N SER A 209 26.57 0.22 2.25
CA SER A 209 26.98 -0.05 0.87
C SER A 209 26.85 1.14 -0.07
N ILE A 210 26.14 2.19 0.33
CA ILE A 210 26.11 3.48 -0.39
C ILE A 210 26.89 4.54 0.38
N PHE A 211 26.45 4.97 1.57
CA PHE A 211 27.02 6.14 2.25
C PHE A 211 28.47 5.94 2.71
N VAL A 212 28.74 4.99 3.62
CA VAL A 212 30.11 4.71 4.10
C VAL A 212 31.04 4.44 2.93
N ARG A 213 30.67 3.53 2.02
CA ARG A 213 31.47 3.23 0.82
C ARG A 213 31.77 4.47 -0.05
N SER A 214 30.79 5.36 -0.27
CA SER A 214 31.00 6.58 -1.06
C SER A 214 31.92 7.58 -0.35
N LEU A 215 31.97 7.55 0.99
CA LEU A 215 32.95 8.33 1.75
C LEU A 215 34.33 7.67 1.70
N GLU A 216 34.45 6.34 1.80
CA GLU A 216 35.72 5.60 1.69
C GLU A 216 36.41 5.77 0.32
N GLU A 217 35.65 5.85 -0.78
CA GLU A 217 36.18 5.96 -2.15
C GLU A 217 36.79 7.34 -2.50
N VAL A 218 36.63 8.38 -1.65
CA VAL A 218 37.17 9.74 -1.87
C VAL A 218 38.62 9.87 -1.37
N ASP A 219 39.53 10.41 -2.19
CA ASP A 219 40.85 10.86 -1.74
C ASP A 219 40.79 12.30 -1.17
N PRO A 220 41.22 12.55 0.09
CA PRO A 220 41.17 13.90 0.70
C PRO A 220 41.96 14.98 -0.04
N CYS A 221 42.91 14.59 -0.90
CA CYS A 221 43.78 15.47 -1.66
C CYS A 221 43.41 15.57 -3.15
N GLU A 222 42.36 14.91 -3.65
CA GLU A 222 42.09 14.82 -5.10
C GLU A 222 41.98 16.20 -5.78
N ASP A 223 41.31 17.15 -5.11
CA ASP A 223 41.10 18.53 -5.56
C ASP A 223 42.09 19.53 -4.93
N LEU A 224 43.25 19.07 -4.45
CA LEU A 224 44.34 19.89 -3.91
C LEU A 224 45.62 19.63 -4.69
N THR A 225 45.96 20.54 -5.60
CA THR A 225 47.25 20.48 -6.28
C THR A 225 48.38 20.92 -5.33
N ASP A 226 49.61 20.46 -5.59
CA ASP A 226 50.78 20.97 -4.87
C ASP A 226 50.95 22.49 -5.00
N ASP A 227 50.42 23.10 -6.07
CA ASP A 227 50.37 24.55 -6.27
C ASP A 227 49.33 25.25 -5.36
N ASP A 228 48.17 24.62 -5.11
CA ASP A 228 47.18 25.12 -4.12
C ASP A 228 47.79 25.10 -2.71
N ILE A 229 48.48 24.01 -2.37
CA ILE A 229 49.14 23.84 -1.08
C ILE A 229 50.31 24.83 -0.94
N ARG A 230 51.14 25.00 -1.98
CA ARG A 230 52.20 26.02 -2.02
C ARG A 230 51.62 27.43 -1.85
N THR A 231 50.52 27.73 -2.54
CA THR A 231 49.83 29.02 -2.44
C THR A 231 49.28 29.26 -1.02
N ALA A 232 48.69 28.25 -0.39
CA ALA A 232 48.23 28.34 1.00
C ALA A 232 49.39 28.56 1.99
N ILE A 233 50.51 27.84 1.82
CA ILE A 233 51.74 28.00 2.62
C ILE A 233 52.31 29.41 2.48
N GLN A 234 52.46 29.91 1.24
CA GLN A 234 53.00 31.25 0.99
C GLN A 234 52.07 32.36 1.52
N ASN A 235 50.74 32.22 1.35
CA ASN A 235 49.77 33.17 1.88
C ASN A 235 49.76 33.23 3.43
N ALA A 236 49.86 32.09 4.12
CA ALA A 236 49.95 32.06 5.58
C ALA A 236 51.31 32.53 6.12
N THR A 237 52.37 32.36 5.33
CA THR A 237 53.74 32.82 5.63
C THR A 237 53.86 34.35 5.47
N GLY A 238 53.18 34.92 4.48
CA GLY A 238 53.07 36.36 4.28
C GLY A 238 54.43 37.02 3.97
N PRO A 239 54.71 38.24 4.49
CA PRO A 239 55.89 39.02 4.11
C PRO A 239 57.21 38.60 4.81
N LYS A 240 57.26 37.42 5.44
CA LYS A 240 58.43 36.91 6.18
C LYS A 240 58.87 35.58 5.60
N SER A 241 60.15 35.23 5.64
CA SER A 241 60.55 33.84 5.34
C SER A 241 60.15 32.92 6.49
N ALA A 242 59.43 31.84 6.20
CA ALA A 242 59.16 30.79 7.18
C ALA A 242 60.44 29.99 7.50
N LEU A 243 60.59 29.58 8.76
CA LEU A 243 61.65 28.67 9.24
C LEU A 243 61.13 27.24 9.52
N PHE A 244 59.81 27.10 9.63
CA PHE A 244 59.09 25.85 9.88
C PHE A 244 57.81 25.85 9.03
N VAL A 245 57.20 24.67 8.81
CA VAL A 245 55.91 24.55 8.11
C VAL A 245 54.83 25.25 8.95
N PRO A 246 54.08 26.24 8.41
CA PRO A 246 53.01 26.88 9.16
C PRO A 246 51.82 25.93 9.38
N GLU A 247 51.07 26.10 10.48
CA GLU A 247 49.91 25.27 10.82
C GLU A 247 48.63 25.72 10.09
N VAL A 248 48.46 27.03 9.90
CA VAL A 248 47.28 27.66 9.26
C VAL A 248 46.93 27.11 7.86
N PRO A 249 47.88 26.80 6.95
CA PRO A 249 47.58 26.16 5.67
C PRO A 249 46.88 24.82 5.83
N PHE A 250 47.34 23.97 6.76
CA PHE A 250 46.69 22.69 7.05
C PHE A 250 45.27 22.92 7.57
N GLU A 251 45.08 23.87 8.51
CA GLU A 251 43.75 24.18 9.04
C GLU A 251 42.76 24.65 7.96
N VAL A 252 43.18 25.59 7.10
CA VAL A 252 42.31 26.15 6.04
C VAL A 252 41.96 25.08 5.01
N LEU A 253 42.93 24.25 4.62
CA LEU A 253 42.71 23.19 3.64
C LEU A 253 41.86 22.05 4.21
N VAL A 254 42.06 21.65 5.48
CA VAL A 254 41.28 20.56 6.08
C VAL A 254 39.82 20.97 6.32
N ARG A 255 39.54 22.22 6.76
CA ARG A 255 38.17 22.76 6.81
C ARG A 255 37.48 22.73 5.44
N ARG A 256 38.19 23.13 4.37
CA ARG A 256 37.70 23.04 2.98
C ARG A 256 37.36 21.61 2.56
N GLN A 257 38.09 20.60 3.03
CA GLN A 257 37.77 19.20 2.71
C GLN A 257 36.62 18.66 3.58
N ILE A 258 36.60 18.96 4.88
CA ILE A 258 35.53 18.54 5.80
C ILE A 258 34.16 19.06 5.33
N SER A 259 34.07 20.30 4.84
CA SER A 259 32.81 20.86 4.34
C SER A 259 32.15 20.04 3.22
N ARG A 260 32.94 19.31 2.42
CA ARG A 260 32.46 18.44 1.33
C ARG A 260 31.69 17.21 1.84
N LEU A 261 31.85 16.83 3.11
CA LEU A 261 31.14 15.72 3.72
C LEU A 261 29.66 16.03 3.98
N LEU A 262 29.25 17.30 3.94
CA LEU A 262 27.88 17.74 4.19
C LEU A 262 26.89 17.21 3.14
N ASP A 263 27.13 17.49 1.84
CA ASP A 263 26.25 17.08 0.75
C ASP A 263 25.96 15.56 0.69
N PRO A 264 26.95 14.64 0.74
CA PRO A 264 26.66 13.20 0.76
C PRO A 264 25.94 12.76 2.04
N SER A 265 26.16 13.44 3.17
CA SER A 265 25.46 13.15 4.43
C SER A 265 23.99 13.57 4.37
N LEU A 266 23.68 14.74 3.79
CA LEU A 266 22.31 15.18 3.54
C LEU A 266 21.60 14.30 2.49
N GLN A 267 22.33 13.86 1.44
CA GLN A 267 21.81 12.89 0.47
C GLN A 267 21.48 11.54 1.12
N CYS A 268 22.30 11.06 2.07
CA CYS A 268 22.00 9.86 2.84
C CYS A 268 20.66 9.99 3.60
N ALA A 269 20.43 11.11 4.30
CA ALA A 269 19.16 11.37 5.00
C ALA A 269 17.95 11.35 4.04
N ARG A 270 18.10 11.93 2.85
CA ARG A 270 17.07 11.94 1.79
C ARG A 270 16.78 10.55 1.23
N PHE A 271 17.80 9.71 1.01
CA PHE A 271 17.61 8.31 0.60
C PHE A 271 16.87 7.48 1.66
N ILE A 272 17.10 7.75 2.95
CA ILE A 272 16.33 7.11 4.04
C ILE A 272 14.88 7.63 4.08
N TYR A 273 14.64 8.94 3.91
CA TYR A 273 13.29 9.49 3.78
C TYR A 273 12.52 8.82 2.63
N ASP A 274 13.13 8.69 1.45
CA ASP A 274 12.52 8.02 0.30
C ASP A 274 12.21 6.53 0.55
N GLU A 275 12.99 5.85 1.40
CA GLU A 275 12.70 4.48 1.80
C GLU A 275 11.55 4.41 2.81
N LEU A 276 11.46 5.33 3.78
CA LEU A 276 10.32 5.43 4.69
C LEU A 276 9.01 5.73 3.95
N ILE A 277 9.06 6.56 2.90
CA ILE A 277 7.91 6.80 2.00
C ILE A 277 7.53 5.51 1.23
N LYS A 278 8.51 4.71 0.76
CA LYS A 278 8.22 3.41 0.13
C LYS A 278 7.64 2.39 1.11
N ILE A 279 8.08 2.40 2.37
CA ILE A 279 7.50 1.57 3.44
C ILE A 279 6.05 1.99 3.71
N SER A 280 5.77 3.29 3.86
CA SER A 280 4.42 3.78 4.16
C SER A 280 3.36 3.35 3.14
N HIS A 281 3.71 3.35 1.85
CA HIS A 281 2.85 2.87 0.76
C HIS A 281 2.74 1.34 0.67
N ARG A 282 3.63 0.58 1.33
CA ARG A 282 3.60 -0.89 1.39
C ARG A 282 2.84 -1.43 2.60
N CYS A 283 2.66 -0.64 3.66
CA CYS A 283 1.88 -1.00 4.86
C CYS A 283 0.35 -1.05 4.63
N MET A 284 -0.10 -1.51 3.46
CA MET A 284 -1.50 -1.55 3.07
C MET A 284 -2.23 -2.71 3.76
N VAL A 285 -2.78 -2.46 4.95
CA VAL A 285 -3.76 -3.36 5.58
C VAL A 285 -4.93 -3.59 4.61
N THR A 286 -5.41 -4.82 4.47
CA THR A 286 -6.57 -5.15 3.61
C THR A 286 -7.81 -4.32 3.95
N GLU A 287 -7.99 -4.01 5.24
CA GLU A 287 -9.04 -3.14 5.78
C GLU A 287 -8.97 -1.69 5.24
N LEU A 288 -7.80 -1.20 4.81
CA LEU A 288 -7.67 0.13 4.19
C LEU A 288 -8.13 0.17 2.73
N GLN A 289 -8.18 -0.97 2.03
CA GLN A 289 -8.73 -1.03 0.67
C GLN A 289 -10.23 -0.74 0.63
N ARG A 290 -10.93 -1.00 1.74
CA ARG A 290 -12.36 -0.72 1.94
C ARG A 290 -12.67 0.78 2.10
N PHE A 291 -11.71 1.58 2.56
CA PHE A 291 -11.89 2.99 2.95
C PHE A 291 -10.92 3.90 2.18
N PRO A 292 -11.18 4.20 0.90
CA PRO A 292 -10.25 4.95 0.05
C PRO A 292 -10.00 6.38 0.55
N PHE A 293 -10.99 7.01 1.19
CA PHE A 293 -10.83 8.34 1.81
C PHE A 293 -9.92 8.29 3.03
N LEU A 294 -10.16 7.39 3.99
CA LEU A 294 -9.24 7.17 5.12
C LEU A 294 -7.82 6.90 4.63
N ARG A 295 -7.65 6.02 3.64
CA ARG A 295 -6.33 5.71 3.07
C ARG A 295 -5.64 6.97 2.54
N LYS A 296 -6.32 7.78 1.71
CA LYS A 296 -5.76 9.04 1.20
C LYS A 296 -5.39 10.01 2.33
N ARG A 297 -6.22 10.13 3.38
CA ARG A 297 -5.92 10.95 4.56
C ARG A 297 -4.72 10.42 5.36
N MET A 298 -4.54 9.10 5.46
CA MET A 298 -3.36 8.49 6.09
C MET A 298 -2.09 8.73 5.27
N ASP A 299 -2.13 8.49 3.95
CA ASP A 299 -1.04 8.77 3.02
C ASP A 299 -0.63 10.27 3.09
N GLU A 300 -1.60 11.19 3.14
CA GLU A 300 -1.40 12.63 3.38
C GLU A 300 -0.73 12.94 4.73
N VAL A 301 -1.17 12.30 5.83
CA VAL A 301 -0.63 12.58 7.17
C VAL A 301 0.79 12.02 7.34
N ILE A 302 1.08 10.79 6.90
CA ILE A 302 2.42 10.22 7.05
C ILE A 302 3.43 10.88 6.11
N GLY A 303 3.03 11.23 4.87
CA GLY A 303 3.90 11.94 3.93
C GLY A 303 4.31 13.34 4.40
N ASN A 304 3.45 14.02 5.16
CA ASN A 304 3.78 15.28 5.83
C ASN A 304 4.63 15.07 7.09
N PHE A 305 4.26 14.12 7.95
CA PHE A 305 5.01 13.83 9.18
C PHE A 305 6.45 13.37 8.91
N LEU A 306 6.68 12.54 7.89
CA LEU A 306 8.01 12.15 7.44
C LEU A 306 8.83 13.34 6.90
N ARG A 307 8.16 14.36 6.34
CA ARG A 307 8.81 15.59 5.84
C ARG A 307 9.19 16.51 6.98
N GLU A 308 8.26 16.73 7.92
CA GLU A 308 8.48 17.44 9.19
C GLU A 308 9.61 16.77 10.02
N GLY A 309 9.77 15.45 9.91
CA GLY A 309 10.84 14.67 10.57
C GLY A 309 12.21 14.66 9.87
N LEU A 310 12.32 15.13 8.62
CA LEU A 310 13.59 15.17 7.89
C LEU A 310 14.44 16.38 8.29
N GLU A 311 13.84 17.57 8.41
CA GLU A 311 14.52 18.82 8.73
C GLU A 311 15.36 18.75 10.04
N PRO A 312 14.85 18.21 11.18
CA PRO A 312 15.68 18.02 12.38
C PRO A 312 16.89 17.11 12.18
N SER A 313 16.80 16.15 11.25
CA SER A 313 17.93 15.27 10.90
C SER A 313 18.94 15.98 10.01
N GLU A 314 18.49 16.77 9.02
CA GLU A 314 19.38 17.57 8.17
C GLU A 314 20.12 18.63 8.99
N ASN A 315 19.43 19.31 9.92
CA ASN A 315 20.03 20.30 10.82
C ASN A 315 21.06 19.67 11.78
N MET A 316 20.78 18.48 12.34
CA MET A 316 21.79 17.77 13.15
C MET A 316 23.01 17.35 12.33
N ILE A 317 22.83 16.92 11.07
CA ILE A 317 23.93 16.60 10.16
C ILE A 317 24.79 17.84 9.87
N ALA A 318 24.17 19.00 9.63
CA ALA A 318 24.89 20.27 9.46
C ALA A 318 25.75 20.59 10.68
N HIS A 319 25.16 20.58 11.89
CA HIS A 319 25.91 20.82 13.14
C HIS A 319 27.07 19.84 13.35
N ILE A 320 26.94 18.55 12.96
CA ILE A 320 28.04 17.57 13.07
C ILE A 320 29.24 17.99 12.19
N ILE A 321 29.00 18.42 10.95
CA ILE A 321 30.07 18.89 10.05
C ILE A 321 30.65 20.23 10.51
N GLU A 322 29.81 21.15 11.01
CA GLU A 322 30.23 22.45 11.56
C GLU A 322 31.14 22.29 12.78
N MET A 323 30.80 21.42 13.74
CA MET A 323 31.64 21.15 14.92
C MET A 323 33.03 20.61 14.56
N GLU A 324 33.13 19.75 13.54
CA GLU A 324 34.41 19.19 13.05
C GLU A 324 35.24 20.22 12.25
N MET A 325 34.61 21.28 11.73
CA MET A 325 35.31 22.41 11.11
C MET A 325 35.77 23.45 12.14
N ASP A 326 34.95 23.74 13.16
CA ASP A 326 35.25 24.76 14.16
C ASP A 326 36.48 24.39 15.02
N TYR A 327 36.58 23.13 15.46
CA TYR A 327 37.66 22.67 16.33
C TYR A 327 38.48 21.50 15.76
N ILE A 328 39.71 21.81 15.33
CA ILE A 328 40.66 20.83 14.79
C ILE A 328 41.48 20.23 15.94
N ASN A 329 41.18 19.00 16.35
CA ASN A 329 41.84 18.35 17.48
C ASN A 329 43.18 17.70 17.11
N THR A 330 44.23 18.51 17.02
CA THR A 330 45.62 18.04 16.78
C THR A 330 46.20 17.14 17.88
N SER A 331 45.49 16.96 19.01
CA SER A 331 45.87 16.02 20.09
C SER A 331 45.25 14.61 19.95
N HIS A 332 44.45 14.36 18.92
CA HIS A 332 43.73 13.10 18.75
C HIS A 332 44.68 11.88 18.62
N PRO A 333 44.45 10.74 19.32
CA PRO A 333 45.41 9.63 19.38
C PRO A 333 45.80 9.00 18.03
N ASN A 334 44.90 9.03 17.04
CA ASN A 334 45.15 8.48 15.70
C ASN A 334 45.77 9.51 14.73
N PHE A 335 45.98 10.76 15.16
CA PHE A 335 46.60 11.79 14.32
C PHE A 335 48.13 11.60 14.30
N ILE A 336 48.73 11.66 13.12
CA ILE A 336 50.16 11.42 12.95
C ILE A 336 51.02 12.45 13.71
N GLY A 337 50.58 13.71 13.76
CA GLY A 337 51.30 14.83 14.39
C GLY A 337 52.49 15.34 13.57
N GLY A 338 52.83 16.62 13.76
CA GLY A 338 53.80 17.34 12.92
C GLY A 338 55.17 16.67 12.80
N SER A 339 55.77 16.21 13.91
CA SER A 339 57.11 15.60 13.90
C SER A 339 57.17 14.31 13.09
N LYS A 340 56.19 13.41 13.24
CA LYS A 340 56.16 12.14 12.50
C LYS A 340 55.81 12.37 11.02
N ALA A 341 54.95 13.35 10.72
CA ALA A 341 54.69 13.76 9.34
C ALA A 341 55.95 14.31 8.66
N LEU A 342 56.77 15.09 9.38
CA LEU A 342 58.06 15.60 8.90
C LEU A 342 59.08 14.47 8.68
N GLU A 343 59.18 13.52 9.62
CA GLU A 343 60.02 12.32 9.45
C GLU A 343 59.62 11.50 8.21
N ALA A 344 58.32 11.29 8.00
CA ALA A 344 57.79 10.56 6.84
C ALA A 344 58.02 11.33 5.52
N ALA A 345 57.75 12.64 5.48
CA ALA A 345 58.01 13.49 4.32
C ALA A 345 59.49 13.51 3.92
N VAL A 346 60.39 13.60 4.90
CA VAL A 346 61.85 13.54 4.69
C VAL A 346 62.29 12.17 4.17
N GLN A 347 61.60 11.08 4.54
CA GLN A 347 61.86 9.75 3.96
C GLN A 347 61.37 9.64 2.52
N GLN A 348 60.15 10.10 2.22
CA GLN A 348 59.59 10.12 0.86
C GLN A 348 60.42 10.98 -0.10
N THR A 349 60.88 12.15 0.36
CA THR A 349 61.75 13.05 -0.44
C THR A 349 63.13 12.42 -0.73
N LYS A 350 63.60 11.50 0.12
CA LYS A 350 64.87 10.77 -0.06
C LYS A 350 64.73 9.56 -0.97
N SER A 351 63.65 8.77 -0.86
CA SER A 351 63.44 7.60 -1.74
C SER A 351 63.24 8.02 -3.20
N SER A 352 62.53 9.12 -3.45
CA SER A 352 62.30 9.71 -4.78
C SER A 352 63.58 10.14 -5.52
N ARG A 353 64.76 10.16 -4.87
CA ARG A 353 66.06 10.47 -5.49
C ARG A 353 66.79 9.24 -6.06
N VAL A 354 66.27 8.02 -5.89
CA VAL A 354 67.03 6.77 -6.12
C VAL A 354 66.52 5.95 -7.32
N VAL A 355 66.06 6.59 -8.41
CA VAL A 355 65.73 5.89 -9.68
C VAL A 355 66.17 6.67 -10.94
N ILE A 356 67.47 6.83 -11.18
CA ILE A 356 68.02 6.94 -12.56
C ILE A 356 69.40 6.25 -12.65
N PRO A 357 69.50 5.03 -13.20
CA PRO A 357 70.75 4.48 -13.71
C PRO A 357 70.92 4.83 -15.20
N VAL A 358 71.80 5.77 -15.53
CA VAL A 358 72.12 6.13 -16.92
C VAL A 358 73.06 5.08 -17.54
N SER A 359 72.56 4.26 -18.47
CA SER A 359 73.39 3.37 -19.30
C SER A 359 73.87 4.11 -20.56
N ARG A 360 75.19 4.34 -20.65
CA ARG A 360 75.85 4.78 -21.90
C ARG A 360 76.05 3.59 -22.85
N GLN A 361 76.07 3.88 -24.15
CA GLN A 361 76.41 2.91 -25.20
C GLN A 361 77.81 2.32 -25.01
N LYS A 362 77.99 1.06 -25.41
CA LYS A 362 79.21 0.60 -26.09
C LYS A 362 78.93 -0.65 -26.95
N ASP A 363 79.60 -0.73 -28.10
CA ASP A 363 79.53 -1.84 -29.04
C ASP A 363 80.25 -3.12 -28.57
N ALA A 364 80.03 -4.21 -29.32
CA ALA A 364 80.29 -5.60 -28.95
C ALA A 364 81.77 -6.07 -29.07
N LEU A 365 82.09 -7.18 -28.38
CA LEU A 365 82.51 -8.46 -29.03
C LEU A 365 82.30 -9.66 -28.08
N GLU A 366 82.45 -10.88 -28.61
CA GLU A 366 82.26 -12.23 -28.03
C GLU A 366 83.38 -12.60 -27.01
N SER A 367 83.45 -13.72 -26.25
CA SER A 367 82.72 -15.01 -26.09
C SER A 367 83.14 -15.61 -24.70
N ASP A 368 82.97 -16.86 -24.19
CA ASP A 368 82.35 -18.17 -24.56
C ASP A 368 82.18 -19.03 -23.25
N LYS A 369 81.14 -19.89 -23.15
CA LYS A 369 80.87 -20.95 -22.12
C LYS A 369 80.76 -20.54 -20.62
N GLY A 370 79.97 -21.20 -19.77
CA GLY A 370 79.12 -22.40 -19.96
C GLY A 370 78.05 -22.60 -18.85
N SER A 371 77.22 -23.63 -19.00
CA SER A 371 75.98 -23.94 -18.24
C SER A 371 76.22 -24.59 -16.86
N ALA A 372 75.27 -24.72 -15.93
CA ALA A 372 73.80 -24.53 -15.94
C ALA A 372 73.34 -24.01 -14.54
N SER A 373 72.08 -23.93 -14.08
CA SER A 373 70.68 -24.24 -14.49
C SER A 373 69.74 -23.49 -13.49
N GLU A 374 68.40 -23.30 -13.57
CA GLU A 374 67.27 -23.62 -14.47
C GLU A 374 66.02 -22.78 -13.99
N ARG A 375 64.76 -22.80 -14.47
CA ARG A 375 64.05 -23.59 -15.51
C ARG A 375 63.02 -22.78 -16.34
N SER A 376 61.73 -22.78 -15.95
CA SER A 376 60.55 -22.25 -16.69
C SER A 376 59.43 -21.92 -15.65
N VAL A 377 58.38 -21.11 -15.87
CA VAL A 377 57.43 -20.99 -17.01
C VAL A 377 56.84 -19.57 -17.14
N LYS A 378 56.41 -19.16 -18.35
CA LYS A 378 55.51 -18.00 -18.66
C LYS A 378 54.20 -18.50 -19.30
N PRO A 379 53.09 -17.74 -19.27
CA PRO A 379 52.62 -17.02 -20.49
C PRO A 379 51.84 -15.71 -20.15
N TRP A 380 51.31 -14.87 -21.06
CA TRP A 380 51.61 -14.46 -22.46
C TRP A 380 50.97 -13.08 -22.70
N GLY A 381 51.23 -12.44 -23.85
CA GLY A 381 50.49 -11.29 -24.38
C GLY A 381 50.40 -11.34 -25.91
N ILE A 382 49.48 -10.59 -26.52
CA ILE A 382 49.27 -10.54 -27.99
C ILE A 382 49.20 -9.09 -28.48
N LEU A 383 49.63 -8.88 -29.73
CA LEU A 383 49.98 -7.60 -30.37
C LEU A 383 48.95 -7.17 -31.44
N GLY A 384 48.78 -5.86 -31.68
CA GLY A 384 47.85 -5.32 -32.69
C GLY A 384 48.31 -4.05 -33.43
N ARG A 385 49.14 -4.22 -34.47
CA ARG A 385 49.50 -3.34 -35.62
C ARG A 385 49.05 -1.85 -35.69
N GLN A 386 49.97 -1.00 -36.15
CA GLN A 386 49.66 0.26 -36.86
C GLN A 386 49.19 0.03 -38.32
N ALA A 387 48.43 0.99 -38.87
CA ALA A 387 48.38 1.31 -40.30
C ALA A 387 47.92 2.77 -40.51
N ASN A 388 48.47 3.46 -41.52
CA ASN A 388 48.01 4.78 -41.98
C ASN A 388 47.04 4.64 -43.16
N GLY A 389 46.09 5.57 -43.30
CA GLY A 389 45.24 5.72 -44.47
C GLY A 389 44.38 6.99 -44.40
N ALA A 390 44.27 7.73 -45.51
CA ALA A 390 43.45 8.94 -45.63
C ALA A 390 42.66 8.88 -46.95
N VAL A 391 41.46 9.52 -47.03
CA VAL A 391 40.82 10.00 -48.28
C VAL A 391 39.53 10.82 -47.99
N THR A 392 39.47 12.03 -48.60
CA THR A 392 38.35 12.96 -48.96
C THR A 392 36.97 13.01 -48.26
N ASP A 393 36.61 14.22 -47.77
CA ASP A 393 35.54 15.18 -48.22
C ASP A 393 34.45 14.74 -49.25
N PRO A 394 33.24 15.38 -49.41
CA PRO A 394 32.98 16.82 -49.18
C PRO A 394 31.58 17.37 -48.76
N GLY A 395 31.59 18.64 -48.30
CA GLY A 395 30.47 19.63 -48.39
C GLY A 395 29.65 19.87 -47.11
N VAL A 396 29.07 21.06 -46.84
CA VAL A 396 28.79 22.26 -47.69
C VAL A 396 28.74 23.57 -46.84
N ARG A 397 29.44 24.64 -47.31
CA ARG A 397 29.18 26.13 -47.29
C ARG A 397 28.40 26.81 -46.12
N ALA A 398 28.62 28.08 -45.73
CA ALA A 398 29.44 29.20 -46.25
C ALA A 398 29.69 30.29 -45.17
N ALA A 399 30.43 31.36 -45.52
CA ALA A 399 30.59 32.62 -44.78
C ALA A 399 29.37 33.58 -44.99
N SER A 400 29.27 34.85 -44.53
CA SER A 400 30.27 35.83 -44.07
C SER A 400 29.66 37.03 -43.31
N ASP A 401 30.48 37.70 -42.48
CA ASP A 401 30.60 39.17 -42.29
C ASP A 401 29.50 40.09 -41.69
N VAL A 402 29.94 40.79 -40.60
CA VAL A 402 30.00 42.28 -40.44
C VAL A 402 28.77 43.10 -39.97
N GLU A 403 28.95 43.72 -38.77
CA GLU A 403 28.42 45.02 -38.27
C GLU A 403 26.88 45.26 -38.14
N LYS A 404 26.35 46.19 -37.33
CA LYS A 404 26.82 47.07 -36.21
C LYS A 404 25.57 47.79 -35.64
N ILE A 405 25.57 48.21 -34.36
CA ILE A 405 25.06 49.52 -33.83
C ILE A 405 25.10 49.54 -32.28
N LEU A 406 25.55 50.67 -31.74
CA LEU A 406 25.54 51.05 -30.31
C LEU A 406 24.48 52.17 -30.11
N PRO A 407 23.97 52.47 -28.89
CA PRO A 407 24.75 52.92 -27.71
C PRO A 407 24.17 52.36 -26.38
N SER A 408 24.42 52.83 -25.15
CA SER A 408 25.23 53.92 -24.58
C SER A 408 25.61 53.55 -23.12
N GLY A 409 26.69 54.08 -22.55
CA GLY A 409 27.02 53.88 -21.12
C GLY A 409 28.39 54.43 -20.74
N ASN A 410 28.51 55.10 -19.59
CA ASN A 410 29.66 55.97 -19.29
C ASN A 410 30.55 55.45 -18.15
N THR A 411 31.86 55.58 -18.37
CA THR A 411 32.99 55.70 -17.42
C THR A 411 32.86 55.27 -15.95
N GLY A 412 33.89 54.53 -15.51
CA GLY A 412 34.83 55.09 -14.52
C GLY A 412 34.61 54.73 -13.05
N GLY A 413 35.44 53.81 -12.54
CA GLY A 413 35.66 53.66 -11.10
C GLY A 413 36.91 54.40 -10.65
N SER A 414 36.85 55.04 -9.48
CA SER A 414 38.05 55.51 -8.77
C SER A 414 37.84 55.56 -7.26
N SER A 415 38.74 54.88 -6.54
CA SER A 415 39.27 55.22 -5.21
C SER A 415 38.38 56.00 -4.22
N TRP A 416 37.97 55.34 -3.14
CA TRP A 416 37.79 55.99 -1.83
C TRP A 416 38.95 55.61 -0.91
N GLY A 417 39.95 56.50 -0.82
CA GLY A 417 41.06 56.36 0.11
C GLY A 417 40.73 56.95 1.48
N ILE A 418 41.06 56.23 2.55
CA ILE A 418 40.98 56.76 3.92
C ILE A 418 42.29 57.52 4.18
N SER A 419 42.20 58.80 4.54
CA SER A 419 43.37 59.68 4.74
C SER A 419 43.75 59.83 6.20
N SER A 420 45.05 59.91 6.50
CA SER A 420 45.57 60.27 7.82
C SER A 420 46.59 61.41 7.77
N ILE A 421 46.13 62.59 8.19
CA ILE A 421 46.86 63.55 9.03
C ILE A 421 48.25 64.01 8.52
N PHE A 422 48.26 65.01 7.64
CA PHE A 422 48.99 66.26 7.92
C PHE A 422 48.16 67.45 7.40
N GLY A 423 48.26 68.62 8.02
CA GLY A 423 47.17 69.61 8.03
C GLY A 423 47.46 71.00 7.42
N GLY A 424 46.37 71.70 7.10
CA GLY A 424 46.35 73.10 6.62
C GLY A 424 46.52 73.23 5.10
N GLY A 425 45.73 74.05 4.39
CA GLY A 425 44.57 74.85 4.82
C GLY A 425 44.32 76.02 3.86
N ASP A 426 43.14 76.04 3.24
CA ASP A 426 42.49 77.15 2.49
C ASP A 426 43.37 78.34 1.98
N SER A 427 43.35 78.69 0.69
CA SER A 427 42.09 79.07 0.03
C SER A 427 42.21 79.42 -1.48
N ARG A 428 41.12 79.10 -2.21
CA ARG A 428 40.44 79.89 -3.27
C ARG A 428 41.15 80.30 -4.59
N ILE A 429 40.35 80.15 -5.67
CA ILE A 429 40.25 80.98 -6.90
C ILE A 429 41.42 80.86 -7.90
N SER A 430 41.23 80.85 -9.23
CA SER A 430 40.08 80.55 -10.13
C SER A 430 40.59 80.57 -11.60
N VAL A 431 39.74 80.24 -12.59
CA VAL A 431 39.95 80.43 -14.06
C VAL A 431 41.08 79.53 -14.65
N LYS A 432 40.82 78.46 -15.42
CA LYS A 432 40.17 78.31 -16.75
C LYS A 432 41.09 78.75 -17.92
N GLU A 433 41.06 77.93 -18.99
CA GLU A 433 41.72 78.10 -20.29
C GLU A 433 43.24 77.79 -20.34
N ASN A 434 43.84 77.41 -21.47
CA ASN A 434 43.51 76.52 -22.61
C ASN A 434 44.65 76.69 -23.64
N ILE A 435 44.58 75.95 -24.76
CA ILE A 435 45.38 76.13 -25.99
C ILE A 435 46.83 75.60 -25.90
N ALA A 436 47.05 74.54 -26.68
CA ALA A 436 48.34 73.89 -26.91
C ALA A 436 49.22 74.64 -27.93
N SER A 437 50.53 74.40 -27.88
CA SER A 437 51.34 74.30 -29.10
C SER A 437 52.57 73.40 -28.90
N LYS A 438 52.77 72.47 -29.84
CA LYS A 438 54.07 71.85 -30.18
C LYS A 438 54.70 72.74 -31.30
N PRO A 439 56.03 72.87 -31.42
CA PRO A 439 56.85 71.76 -31.94
C PRO A 439 58.27 71.58 -31.34
N HIS A 440 58.92 70.51 -31.81
CA HIS A 440 60.34 70.14 -31.68
C HIS A 440 61.29 71.04 -32.51
N PRO A 441 62.63 70.83 -32.47
CA PRO A 441 63.53 70.54 -31.34
C PRO A 441 64.82 71.42 -31.38
N GLU A 442 65.76 71.25 -30.44
CA GLU A 442 67.17 70.90 -30.70
C GLU A 442 67.98 70.71 -29.38
N PRO A 443 69.18 70.08 -29.38
CA PRO A 443 69.80 69.55 -28.17
C PRO A 443 70.84 70.47 -27.51
N VAL A 444 70.86 70.48 -26.18
CA VAL A 444 72.01 70.94 -25.38
C VAL A 444 72.32 69.87 -24.33
N HIS A 445 73.54 69.32 -24.36
CA HIS A 445 74.02 68.44 -23.29
C HIS A 445 74.17 69.23 -21.99
N SER A 446 73.45 68.84 -20.94
CA SER A 446 73.68 69.33 -19.57
C SER A 446 73.62 68.20 -18.54
N MET A 447 74.62 67.32 -18.60
CA MET A 447 75.22 66.64 -17.45
C MET A 447 74.30 66.35 -16.24
N GLU A 448 73.31 65.48 -16.41
CA GLU A 448 72.65 64.82 -15.27
C GLU A 448 73.30 63.47 -15.00
N GLN A 449 73.44 63.12 -13.72
CA GLN A 449 74.01 61.86 -13.29
C GLN A 449 73.06 60.72 -13.69
N SER A 450 73.58 59.73 -14.42
CA SER A 450 72.82 58.54 -14.82
C SER A 450 72.59 57.60 -13.62
N PHE A 451 71.72 58.00 -12.71
CA PHE A 451 71.08 57.08 -11.78
C PHE A 451 70.27 56.08 -12.59
N SER A 452 70.68 54.81 -12.58
CA SER A 452 69.94 53.71 -13.21
C SER A 452 68.62 53.47 -12.46
N MET A 453 67.63 54.32 -12.74
CA MET A 453 66.37 54.35 -12.00
C MET A 453 65.53 53.11 -12.33
N ILE A 454 65.56 52.13 -11.43
CA ILE A 454 64.92 50.83 -11.58
C ILE A 454 63.40 51.03 -11.68
N HIS A 455 62.86 50.91 -12.89
CA HIS A 455 61.42 50.93 -13.11
C HIS A 455 60.81 49.60 -12.72
N LEU A 456 60.09 49.59 -11.59
CA LEU A 456 59.25 48.47 -11.18
C LEU A 456 58.05 48.37 -12.13
N ARG A 457 57.67 47.15 -12.51
CA ARG A 457 56.39 46.90 -13.19
C ARG A 457 55.28 46.78 -12.15
N GLU A 458 54.07 47.18 -12.53
CA GLU A 458 52.87 46.92 -11.75
C GLU A 458 52.64 45.39 -11.60
N PRO A 459 52.18 44.92 -10.42
CA PRO A 459 51.94 43.50 -10.20
C PRO A 459 50.78 42.98 -11.07
N PRO A 460 50.84 41.73 -11.55
CA PRO A 460 49.75 41.15 -12.34
C PRO A 460 48.47 40.97 -11.50
N PRO A 461 47.28 41.01 -12.12
CA PRO A 461 45.99 40.92 -11.41
C PRO A 461 45.73 39.56 -10.73
N ILE A 462 46.49 38.53 -11.12
CA ILE A 462 46.56 37.24 -10.43
C ILE A 462 48.05 36.90 -10.27
N LEU A 463 48.49 36.72 -9.02
CA LEU A 463 49.80 36.19 -8.69
C LEU A 463 49.66 34.68 -8.41
N ARG A 464 50.62 33.89 -8.90
CA ARG A 464 50.79 32.48 -8.55
C ARG A 464 52.26 32.23 -8.17
N PRO A 465 52.56 31.27 -7.28
CA PRO A 465 53.94 30.88 -6.98
C PRO A 465 54.70 30.46 -8.25
N SER A 466 55.97 30.85 -8.36
CA SER A 466 56.89 30.32 -9.37
C SER A 466 57.40 28.92 -9.01
N GLU A 467 57.76 28.10 -10.00
CA GLU A 467 58.36 26.75 -9.83
C GLU A 467 59.82 26.78 -9.31
N SER A 468 60.13 27.68 -8.38
CA SER A 468 61.43 27.77 -7.71
C SER A 468 61.55 26.71 -6.62
N ASN A 469 61.66 25.44 -7.03
CA ASN A 469 61.61 24.24 -6.18
C ASN A 469 62.69 24.22 -5.07
N SER A 470 62.42 24.85 -3.93
CA SER A 470 63.22 24.68 -2.72
C SER A 470 62.93 23.31 -2.10
N GLU A 471 63.97 22.58 -1.68
CA GLU A 471 63.81 21.29 -1.00
C GLU A 471 62.93 21.41 0.26
N THR A 472 63.01 22.55 0.95
CA THR A 472 62.19 22.85 2.13
C THR A 472 60.70 23.00 1.81
N GLU A 473 60.36 23.52 0.63
CA GLU A 473 58.98 23.78 0.21
C GLU A 473 58.30 22.48 -0.27
N ALA A 474 59.04 21.64 -1.01
CA ALA A 474 58.58 20.28 -1.36
C ALA A 474 58.32 19.41 -0.12
N ILE A 475 59.20 19.49 0.90
CA ILE A 475 58.99 18.83 2.20
C ILE A 475 57.76 19.43 2.90
N ALA A 476 57.59 20.75 2.91
CA ALA A 476 56.42 21.40 3.53
C ALA A 476 55.09 20.96 2.91
N ILE A 477 54.98 20.94 1.58
CA ILE A 477 53.80 20.46 0.85
C ILE A 477 53.51 18.99 1.20
N THR A 478 54.55 18.15 1.24
CA THR A 478 54.43 16.73 1.62
C THR A 478 53.93 16.57 3.07
N VAL A 479 54.43 17.38 4.01
CA VAL A 479 53.95 17.39 5.40
C VAL A 479 52.49 17.81 5.48
N THR A 480 52.09 18.89 4.81
CA THR A 480 50.70 19.35 4.80
C THR A 480 49.75 18.30 4.22
N ASN A 481 50.14 17.61 3.13
CA ASN A 481 49.39 16.48 2.57
C ASN A 481 49.23 15.31 3.57
N LEU A 482 50.29 14.92 4.27
CA LEU A 482 50.24 13.83 5.26
C LEU A 482 49.37 14.18 6.48
N LEU A 483 49.44 15.43 6.97
CA LEU A 483 48.59 15.92 8.05
C LEU A 483 47.12 16.01 7.63
N LEU A 484 46.85 16.52 6.43
CA LEU A 484 45.48 16.66 5.90
C LEU A 484 44.79 15.30 5.74
N ARG A 485 45.45 14.32 5.12
CA ARG A 485 44.94 12.94 5.04
C ARG A 485 44.72 12.35 6.43
N SER A 486 45.71 12.46 7.32
CA SER A 486 45.63 11.90 8.67
C SER A 486 44.52 12.50 9.54
N TYR A 487 44.16 13.78 9.37
CA TYR A 487 43.03 14.37 10.10
C TYR A 487 41.69 14.09 9.43
N TYR A 488 41.61 14.22 8.10
CA TYR A 488 40.38 13.92 7.36
C TYR A 488 39.93 12.48 7.60
N ASP A 489 40.83 11.49 7.63
CA ASP A 489 40.49 10.08 7.89
C ASP A 489 39.98 9.80 9.32
N ILE A 490 40.16 10.74 10.26
CA ILE A 490 39.53 10.70 11.58
C ILE A 490 38.09 11.24 11.46
N VAL A 491 37.93 12.43 10.87
CA VAL A 491 36.62 13.07 10.69
C VAL A 491 35.69 12.24 9.81
N ARG A 492 36.21 11.62 8.75
CA ARG A 492 35.50 10.68 7.87
C ARG A 492 34.82 9.58 8.69
N LYS A 493 35.57 8.95 9.61
CA LYS A 493 35.08 7.89 10.51
C LYS A 493 34.11 8.36 11.57
N ASN A 494 34.27 9.59 12.07
CA ASN A 494 33.28 10.21 12.95
C ASN A 494 31.96 10.44 12.19
N VAL A 495 32.01 10.93 10.95
CA VAL A 495 30.84 11.17 10.10
C VAL A 495 30.14 9.87 9.68
N GLU A 496 30.91 8.85 9.28
CA GLU A 496 30.44 7.49 8.97
C GLU A 496 29.62 6.85 10.12
N ASP A 497 29.97 7.15 11.37
CA ASP A 497 29.30 6.64 12.57
C ASP A 497 28.15 7.54 13.08
N LEU A 498 28.37 8.87 13.09
CA LEU A 498 27.43 9.83 13.69
C LEU A 498 26.25 10.16 12.77
N VAL A 499 26.44 10.25 11.44
CA VAL A 499 25.35 10.60 10.51
C VAL A 499 24.25 9.52 10.49
N PRO A 500 24.56 8.21 10.39
CA PRO A 500 23.54 7.16 10.54
C PRO A 500 22.83 7.20 11.89
N LYS A 501 23.55 7.53 12.99
CA LYS A 501 22.93 7.68 14.32
C LYS A 501 21.98 8.85 14.40
N ALA A 502 22.32 10.01 13.81
CA ALA A 502 21.43 11.16 13.73
C ALA A 502 20.15 10.83 12.94
N ILE A 503 20.28 10.24 11.75
CA ILE A 503 19.14 9.84 10.91
C ILE A 503 18.27 8.80 11.61
N MET A 504 18.88 7.81 12.26
CA MET A 504 18.15 6.81 13.05
C MET A 504 17.46 7.42 14.27
N HIS A 505 17.98 8.48 14.89
CA HIS A 505 17.37 9.13 16.05
C HIS A 505 16.20 10.06 15.68
N PHE A 506 16.47 11.03 14.78
CA PHE A 506 15.56 12.14 14.48
C PHE A 506 14.50 11.81 13.43
N LEU A 507 14.80 10.92 12.49
CA LEU A 507 13.87 10.49 11.45
C LEU A 507 13.30 9.09 11.78
N VAL A 508 14.10 8.02 11.67
CA VAL A 508 13.57 6.63 11.67
C VAL A 508 12.88 6.24 12.99
N ASN A 509 13.59 6.31 14.13
CA ASN A 509 12.99 5.95 15.42
C ASN A 509 12.00 6.99 15.92
N ASN A 510 12.11 8.25 15.49
CA ASN A 510 11.14 9.28 15.81
C ASN A 510 9.78 8.99 15.17
N THR A 511 9.78 8.66 13.87
CA THR A 511 8.58 8.18 13.18
C THR A 511 8.00 6.96 13.90
N LYS A 512 8.82 5.95 14.23
CA LYS A 512 8.34 4.73 14.89
C LYS A 512 7.68 4.98 16.27
N ARG A 513 8.12 6.00 17.03
CA ARG A 513 7.52 6.38 18.32
C ARG A 513 6.22 7.18 18.14
N GLU A 514 6.26 8.24 17.34
CA GLU A 514 5.20 9.26 17.34
C GLU A 514 4.13 9.07 16.27
N LEU A 515 4.31 8.17 15.29
CA LEU A 515 3.35 7.98 14.19
C LEU A 515 1.92 7.71 14.67
N HIS A 516 1.75 6.91 15.73
CA HIS A 516 0.43 6.64 16.32
C HIS A 516 -0.17 7.92 16.92
N ASN A 517 0.58 8.62 17.78
CA ASN A 517 0.17 9.91 18.37
C ASN A 517 -0.23 10.95 17.30
N VAL A 518 0.53 11.02 16.20
CA VAL A 518 0.27 11.90 15.06
C VAL A 518 -1.03 11.52 14.35
N PHE A 519 -1.25 10.23 14.05
CA PHE A 519 -2.51 9.77 13.46
C PHE A 519 -3.71 10.03 14.37
N ILE A 520 -3.61 9.76 15.68
CA ILE A 520 -4.70 10.09 16.63
C ILE A 520 -5.01 11.60 16.60
N LYS A 521 -3.99 12.46 16.73
CA LYS A 521 -4.16 13.92 16.77
C LYS A 521 -4.71 14.53 15.46
N LYS A 522 -4.43 13.91 14.31
CA LYS A 522 -4.84 14.40 12.98
C LYS A 522 -6.15 13.77 12.49
N LEU A 523 -6.35 12.46 12.71
CA LEU A 523 -7.44 11.67 12.13
C LEU A 523 -8.53 11.25 13.14
N TYR A 524 -8.22 11.06 14.43
CA TYR A 524 -9.24 10.64 15.40
C TYR A 524 -10.13 11.82 15.82
N ARG A 525 -11.12 12.14 14.97
CA ARG A 525 -12.08 13.24 15.16
C ARG A 525 -13.47 12.84 14.69
N ASP A 526 -14.45 12.89 15.60
CA ASP A 526 -15.84 12.48 15.39
C ASP A 526 -16.55 13.12 14.18
N ASN A 527 -16.10 14.31 13.77
CA ASN A 527 -16.64 15.04 12.61
C ASN A 527 -16.05 14.61 11.26
N LEU A 528 -15.01 13.77 11.26
CA LEU A 528 -14.35 13.23 10.06
C LEU A 528 -14.68 11.74 9.81
N PHE A 529 -15.25 11.03 10.79
CA PHE A 529 -15.52 9.59 10.67
C PHE A 529 -16.44 9.25 9.50
N GLU A 530 -17.46 10.08 9.24
CA GLU A 530 -18.43 9.87 8.15
C GLU A 530 -17.81 10.08 6.75
N GLU A 531 -16.83 10.99 6.60
CA GLU A 531 -16.05 11.17 5.36
C GLU A 531 -15.03 10.05 5.16
N MET A 532 -14.22 9.78 6.19
CA MET A 532 -13.07 8.88 6.06
C MET A 532 -13.47 7.40 5.95
N LEU A 533 -14.51 6.98 6.69
CA LEU A 533 -15.03 5.61 6.67
C LEU A 533 -16.11 5.40 5.59
N GLN A 534 -16.20 6.31 4.60
CA GLN A 534 -17.02 6.09 3.42
C GLN A 534 -16.42 4.97 2.54
N GLU A 535 -17.29 4.08 2.08
CA GLU A 535 -16.94 2.95 1.22
C GLU A 535 -17.27 3.21 -0.26
N PRO A 536 -16.66 2.48 -1.21
CA PRO A 536 -17.12 2.45 -2.59
C PRO A 536 -18.55 1.89 -2.70
N ASP A 537 -19.40 2.52 -3.52
CA ASP A 537 -20.82 2.14 -3.68
C ASP A 537 -21.00 0.66 -4.08
N GLU A 538 -20.09 0.11 -4.88
CA GLU A 538 -20.08 -1.32 -5.21
C GLU A 538 -19.98 -2.22 -3.97
N VAL A 539 -19.11 -1.90 -3.02
CA VAL A 539 -18.88 -2.69 -1.80
C VAL A 539 -20.08 -2.56 -0.87
N ALA A 540 -20.63 -1.34 -0.74
CA ALA A 540 -21.85 -1.09 0.01
C ALA A 540 -23.05 -1.87 -0.57
N MET A 541 -23.26 -1.85 -1.89
CA MET A 541 -24.31 -2.61 -2.57
C MET A 541 -24.11 -4.13 -2.46
N LYS A 542 -22.87 -4.64 -2.66
CA LYS A 542 -22.54 -6.06 -2.49
C LYS A 542 -22.84 -6.52 -1.07
N ARG A 543 -22.32 -5.85 -0.04
CA ARG A 543 -22.59 -6.22 1.36
C ARG A 543 -24.07 -6.13 1.71
N LYS A 544 -24.81 -5.11 1.25
CA LYS A 544 -26.26 -5.02 1.45
C LYS A 544 -26.98 -6.24 0.89
N ARG A 545 -26.69 -6.62 -0.35
CA ARG A 545 -27.26 -7.81 -1.00
C ARG A 545 -26.91 -9.10 -0.25
N CYS A 546 -25.66 -9.27 0.18
CA CYS A 546 -25.25 -10.44 0.96
C CYS A 546 -25.90 -10.47 2.34
N ARG A 547 -26.12 -9.31 3.00
CA ARG A 547 -26.85 -9.19 4.28
C ARG A 547 -28.33 -9.58 4.14
N GLU A 548 -28.98 -9.16 3.06
CA GLU A 548 -30.37 -9.53 2.73
C GLU A 548 -30.50 -11.03 2.42
N LEU A 549 -29.58 -11.58 1.62
CA LEU A 549 -29.52 -13.00 1.27
C LEU A 549 -29.19 -13.89 2.48
N LEU A 550 -28.30 -13.44 3.37
CA LEU A 550 -27.96 -14.13 4.62
C LEU A 550 -29.19 -14.28 5.52
N ARG A 551 -29.95 -13.18 5.71
CA ARG A 551 -31.22 -13.21 6.47
C ARG A 551 -32.24 -14.16 5.85
N ALA A 552 -32.36 -14.17 4.52
CA ALA A 552 -33.25 -15.09 3.83
C ALA A 552 -32.87 -16.56 4.03
N TYR A 553 -31.57 -16.90 3.98
CA TYR A 553 -31.11 -18.26 4.28
C TYR A 553 -31.21 -18.63 5.77
N GLN A 554 -31.00 -17.68 6.69
CA GLN A 554 -31.20 -17.90 8.13
C GLN A 554 -32.67 -18.20 8.45
N GLN A 555 -33.61 -17.42 7.90
CA GLN A 555 -35.04 -17.66 8.05
C GLN A 555 -35.43 -19.01 7.44
N ALA A 556 -35.04 -19.28 6.18
CA ALA A 556 -35.36 -20.54 5.52
C ALA A 556 -34.74 -21.78 6.22
N PHE A 557 -33.60 -21.64 6.89
CA PHE A 557 -33.02 -22.71 7.70
C PHE A 557 -33.83 -22.94 8.98
N LYS A 558 -34.23 -21.87 9.68
CA LYS A 558 -35.10 -21.95 10.87
C LYS A 558 -36.47 -22.55 10.52
N ASP A 559 -37.10 -22.09 9.44
CA ASP A 559 -38.39 -22.59 8.97
C ASP A 559 -38.33 -24.11 8.68
N LEU A 560 -37.19 -24.60 8.18
CA LEU A 560 -36.96 -26.03 7.93
C LEU A 560 -36.71 -26.87 9.20
N GLU A 561 -36.29 -26.26 10.30
CA GLU A 561 -36.15 -26.94 11.61
C GLU A 561 -37.48 -26.94 12.40
N GLU A 562 -38.37 -25.98 12.14
CA GLU A 562 -39.71 -25.91 12.73
C GLU A 562 -40.76 -26.80 12.01
N LEU A 563 -40.38 -27.50 10.92
CA LEU A 563 -41.26 -28.44 10.23
C LEU A 563 -41.47 -29.75 11.05
N PRO A 564 -42.70 -30.06 11.50
CA PRO A 564 -42.97 -31.31 12.19
C PRO A 564 -42.86 -32.51 11.22
N LEU A 565 -41.96 -33.45 11.51
CA LEU A 565 -41.76 -34.67 10.71
C LEU A 565 -42.79 -35.78 11.00
N GLU A 566 -43.95 -35.41 11.55
CA GLU A 566 -45.05 -36.29 11.99
C GLU A 566 -45.85 -36.87 10.81
N ALA A 567 -45.25 -37.80 10.09
CA ALA A 567 -45.87 -38.49 8.95
C ALA A 567 -46.94 -39.54 9.35
N GLU A 568 -47.30 -39.64 10.63
CA GLU A 568 -48.14 -40.72 11.20
C GLU A 568 -49.59 -40.30 11.49
N THR A 569 -49.90 -39.00 11.56
CA THR A 569 -51.25 -38.52 11.89
C THR A 569 -52.26 -38.58 10.73
N VAL A 570 -51.79 -38.81 9.50
CA VAL A 570 -52.60 -38.81 8.26
C VAL A 570 -53.55 -40.02 8.14
N GLU A 571 -53.42 -41.04 8.98
CA GLU A 571 -54.40 -42.15 9.04
C GLU A 571 -55.73 -41.75 9.70
N ARG A 572 -55.76 -40.70 10.53
CA ARG A 572 -57.00 -40.22 11.14
C ARG A 572 -57.79 -39.41 10.11
N GLY A 573 -58.73 -40.10 9.46
CA GLY A 573 -59.30 -39.71 8.16
C GLY A 573 -59.87 -38.29 8.04
N TYR A 574 -59.76 -37.74 6.83
CA TYR A 574 -60.35 -36.47 6.42
C TYR A 574 -61.90 -36.54 6.44
N SER A 575 -62.50 -36.22 7.59
CA SER A 575 -63.85 -35.65 7.61
C SER A 575 -63.83 -34.34 6.82
N LEU A 576 -64.70 -34.18 5.81
CA LEU A 576 -64.87 -32.89 5.13
C LEU A 576 -65.30 -31.82 6.15
N PRO A 577 -64.63 -30.67 6.24
CA PRO A 577 -65.16 -29.53 6.97
C PRO A 577 -66.45 -29.04 6.29
N GLU A 578 -67.54 -28.94 7.06
CA GLU A 578 -68.77 -28.31 6.59
C GLU A 578 -68.63 -26.78 6.60
N THR A 579 -67.93 -26.23 5.61
CA THR A 579 -68.07 -24.84 5.18
C THR A 579 -67.36 -24.61 3.84
N THR A 580 -68.06 -24.03 2.87
CA THR A 580 -67.45 -23.55 1.62
C THR A 580 -66.71 -22.24 1.87
N GLY A 581 -65.39 -22.29 2.00
CA GLY A 581 -64.53 -21.12 2.18
C GLY A 581 -63.27 -21.19 1.32
N LEU A 582 -63.21 -20.38 0.25
CA LEU A 582 -61.95 -20.10 -0.46
C LEU A 582 -61.03 -19.26 0.44
N PRO A 583 -59.73 -19.60 0.59
CA PRO A 583 -58.79 -18.73 1.28
C PRO A 583 -58.60 -17.42 0.49
N LYS A 584 -58.78 -16.28 1.16
CA LYS A 584 -58.50 -14.97 0.56
C LYS A 584 -57.00 -14.79 0.34
N ILE A 585 -56.56 -14.86 -0.90
CA ILE A 585 -55.20 -14.47 -1.28
C ILE A 585 -55.10 -12.94 -1.21
N HIS A 586 -54.31 -12.42 -0.28
CA HIS A 586 -53.93 -11.00 -0.25
C HIS A 586 -52.74 -10.75 -1.17
N GLY A 587 -52.81 -9.69 -1.99
CA GLY A 587 -51.65 -9.08 -2.63
C GLY A 587 -51.58 -9.18 -4.15
N LEU A 588 -52.30 -8.29 -4.84
CA LEU A 588 -51.85 -7.52 -6.03
C LEU A 588 -52.93 -6.44 -6.33
N PRO A 589 -52.58 -5.25 -6.85
CA PRO A 589 -53.50 -4.11 -6.93
C PRO A 589 -54.35 -4.11 -8.22
N THR A 590 -55.61 -3.69 -8.11
CA THR A 590 -56.46 -3.31 -9.24
C THR A 590 -57.20 -2.00 -8.93
N SER A 591 -57.45 -1.18 -9.96
CA SER A 591 -57.72 0.25 -9.81
C SER A 591 -59.09 0.69 -10.33
N SER A 592 -59.95 1.18 -9.44
CA SER A 592 -61.01 2.18 -9.70
C SER A 592 -61.65 2.56 -8.35
N MET A 593 -61.55 3.79 -7.84
CA MET A 593 -62.31 4.98 -8.30
C MET A 593 -63.82 4.71 -8.39
N TYR A 594 -64.57 5.05 -7.32
CA TYR A 594 -65.63 6.07 -7.31
C TYR A 594 -66.05 6.37 -5.86
N SER A 595 -66.96 7.33 -5.66
CA SER A 595 -66.90 8.29 -4.52
C SER A 595 -67.97 8.13 -3.42
N THR A 596 -67.93 9.05 -2.45
CA THR A 596 -68.85 9.31 -1.31
C THR A 596 -68.63 8.42 -0.06
N GLY A 597 -68.66 8.93 1.18
CA GLY A 597 -68.54 10.33 1.64
C GLY A 597 -69.60 10.79 2.66
N SER A 598 -69.27 10.77 3.96
CA SER A 598 -69.93 11.55 5.01
C SER A 598 -69.00 11.73 6.21
N SER A 599 -69.12 12.85 6.92
CA SER A 599 -68.31 13.21 8.09
C SER A 599 -68.90 12.72 9.41
N GLY A 600 -68.11 12.77 10.49
CA GLY A 600 -68.55 12.60 11.87
C GLY A 600 -67.41 12.90 12.85
N ASP A 601 -67.50 14.01 13.58
CA ASP A 601 -66.50 14.47 14.55
C ASP A 601 -66.57 13.71 15.88
N TYR A 602 -65.48 13.73 16.67
CA TYR A 602 -65.40 14.43 17.97
C TYR A 602 -64.12 14.04 18.76
N TYR A 603 -63.90 14.71 19.90
CA TYR A 603 -62.59 14.87 20.57
C TYR A 603 -62.30 13.89 21.74
N ALA A 604 -61.00 13.77 22.03
CA ALA A 604 -60.37 13.84 23.37
C ALA A 604 -59.80 12.57 24.08
N ALA A 605 -58.66 12.84 24.73
CA ALA A 605 -58.15 12.28 25.99
C ALA A 605 -57.64 10.82 26.09
N SER A 606 -56.32 10.69 26.26
CA SER A 606 -55.69 9.65 27.10
C SER A 606 -55.93 9.96 28.60
N PRO A 607 -55.85 8.97 29.52
CA PRO A 607 -54.65 8.94 30.37
C PRO A 607 -54.23 7.61 31.06
N LYS A 608 -52.90 7.50 31.30
CA LYS A 608 -52.21 7.00 32.53
C LYS A 608 -52.13 5.49 32.90
N TYR A 609 -50.99 5.21 33.56
CA TYR A 609 -50.52 3.96 34.17
C TYR A 609 -51.20 3.55 35.49
N SER A 610 -51.26 2.25 35.76
CA SER A 610 -50.91 1.61 37.05
C SER A 610 -50.39 0.17 36.79
N LYS A 611 -49.42 -0.52 37.44
CA LYS A 611 -48.64 -0.50 38.72
C LYS A 611 -49.06 -1.63 39.70
N SER A 612 -48.08 -2.21 40.41
CA SER A 612 -48.17 -3.35 41.38
C SER A 612 -48.28 -4.77 40.77
N LYS A 613 -47.85 -5.87 41.42
CA LYS A 613 -47.37 -6.04 42.83
C LYS A 613 -46.30 -7.17 42.98
N ARG A 614 -45.59 -7.20 44.12
CA ARG A 614 -44.59 -8.23 44.52
C ARG A 614 -45.24 -9.53 45.05
N SER A 615 -44.47 -10.63 44.97
CA SER A 615 -44.31 -11.61 46.07
C SER A 615 -42.81 -11.91 46.27
N SER A 616 -42.42 -12.68 47.30
CA SER A 616 -41.03 -12.80 47.79
C SER A 616 -40.82 -14.03 48.69
N HIS A 617 -39.57 -14.20 49.20
CA HIS A 617 -39.00 -15.33 49.98
C HIS A 617 -38.59 -16.57 49.16
N SER A 618 -37.61 -17.38 49.59
CA SER A 618 -36.35 -17.15 50.34
C SER A 618 -35.58 -18.47 50.42
N GLY A 619 -34.25 -18.43 50.50
CA GLY A 619 -33.43 -19.62 50.77
C GLY A 619 -31.94 -19.30 50.79
N GLU A 620 -31.35 -19.27 51.98
CA GLU A 620 -29.89 -19.30 52.17
C GLU A 620 -29.39 -20.75 52.12
N LEU A 621 -28.12 -20.97 51.76
CA LEU A 621 -27.20 -21.85 52.52
C LEU A 621 -25.77 -21.85 51.94
N GLN A 622 -24.82 -21.53 52.82
CA GLN A 622 -23.45 -22.04 52.97
C GLN A 622 -22.55 -22.38 51.74
N SER A 623 -21.37 -21.75 51.74
CA SER A 623 -20.14 -22.25 51.13
C SER A 623 -19.50 -23.41 51.92
N PRO A 624 -18.59 -24.16 51.29
CA PRO A 624 -17.35 -24.57 51.95
C PRO A 624 -16.08 -24.04 51.26
N LEU A 625 -14.96 -24.10 51.96
CA LEU A 625 -13.64 -23.64 51.52
C LEU A 625 -12.94 -24.64 50.60
N HIS A 626 -11.97 -24.16 49.81
CA HIS A 626 -10.70 -24.88 49.67
C HIS A 626 -9.52 -23.91 49.57
N VAL A 627 -8.37 -24.33 50.12
CA VAL A 627 -7.12 -23.55 50.18
C VAL A 627 -6.03 -24.26 49.37
N ASN A 628 -5.17 -23.47 48.70
CA ASN A 628 -3.75 -23.69 48.31
C ASN A 628 -3.40 -22.74 47.14
N ALA A 629 -2.17 -22.30 46.90
CA ALA A 629 -1.02 -22.02 47.78
C ALA A 629 0.00 -21.14 46.99
N ASP A 630 0.77 -20.31 47.70
CA ASP A 630 2.08 -19.70 47.36
C ASP A 630 2.51 -19.41 45.90
N SER A 631 2.86 -18.15 45.61
CA SER A 631 4.26 -17.76 45.33
C SER A 631 4.49 -16.26 45.01
N ASN A 632 5.43 -15.67 45.77
CA ASN A 632 6.22 -14.44 45.61
C ASN A 632 6.25 -13.64 44.27
N GLY A 633 6.41 -12.30 44.39
CA GLY A 633 7.25 -11.57 43.43
C GLY A 633 7.25 -10.04 43.42
N SER A 634 8.07 -9.40 44.27
CA SER A 634 8.65 -8.05 44.07
C SER A 634 7.78 -6.88 43.53
N GLY A 635 7.29 -6.03 44.43
CA GLY A 635 7.04 -4.61 44.17
C GLY A 635 8.14 -3.73 44.77
N ARG A 636 8.49 -2.59 44.13
CA ARG A 636 9.30 -1.52 44.72
C ARG A 636 8.55 -0.17 44.66
N PRO A 637 8.69 0.71 45.65
CA PRO A 637 7.95 1.97 45.69
C PRO A 637 8.57 3.05 44.79
N PHE A 638 7.72 3.90 44.21
CA PHE A 638 8.14 5.17 43.62
C PHE A 638 8.31 6.24 44.70
N MET A 639 9.29 7.13 44.54
CA MET A 639 9.47 8.29 45.43
C MET A 639 8.71 9.52 44.92
N SER A 640 8.31 10.39 45.84
CA SER A 640 7.70 11.69 45.56
C SER A 640 8.75 12.77 45.25
N GLY A 641 8.40 13.75 44.41
CA GLY A 641 9.32 14.80 43.96
C GLY A 641 8.62 16.04 43.38
N PHE A 642 8.14 16.90 44.29
CA PHE A 642 7.87 18.35 44.16
C PHE A 642 7.51 18.98 42.79
N TYR A 643 6.28 19.51 42.71
CA TYR A 643 5.97 20.73 41.97
C TYR A 643 6.40 21.98 42.76
N PRO A 644 6.74 23.07 42.06
CA PRO A 644 6.46 24.43 42.51
C PRO A 644 5.44 25.14 41.60
N THR A 645 4.63 26.01 42.19
CA THR A 645 3.67 26.93 41.54
C THR A 645 3.51 28.17 42.44
N ILE A 646 2.99 29.28 41.90
CA ILE A 646 2.59 30.52 42.63
C ILE A 646 3.79 31.38 43.10
N ASP A 647 3.83 32.72 42.92
CA ASP A 647 3.05 33.65 42.08
C ASP A 647 3.85 34.96 41.90
N ALA A 648 3.62 35.69 40.79
CA ALA A 648 3.84 37.15 40.65
C ALA A 648 3.17 37.67 39.36
#